data_AF-A0A8T0P3C3-F1
#
_entry.id   AF-A0A8T0P3C3-F1
#
_cell.length_a   1.000
_cell.length_b   1.000
_cell.length_c   1.000
_cell.angle_alpha   90.00
_cell.angle_beta   90.00
_cell.angle_gamma   90.00
#
_symmetry.space_group_name_H-M   'P 1'
#
loop_
_entity.id
_entity.type
_entity.pdbx_description
1 polymer ?
#
loop_
_entity_poly.entity_id
_entity_poly.type
_entity_poly.pdbx_seq_one_letter_code
_entity_poly.pdbx_strand_id
1 'polypeptide(L)'
;MASEGEPSSSDPKGKKDYSTAILERKKSPNRLVVDEATNDDNSVVALHPDTMERLQLFRGDTVLLKGKKRKDTICIVLADDTCEEPKIRMNKVVRKNLRVRLGDVVSVHQCPDVKYGKRVHILPIDDTVEGITGNLFDAFLKPYFLEAYRPLRKGDLFLVRGGMRSVEFKSIETDPAEYCIVAPDTEIFCEGEPIKREDEERLDEVGYDDVGGVRKQMAQIRELVELPLRHPQLFKSIGVKPPKGILLYGPPGSGKTLIARAVANETGAFFFLINGPEIMSKLAGESESNLRKAFEEAEKNAPSIIFIDEIDSIAPKREKTHGEVERRIVSQLLTLMDGLKSRAHVIVMGATNRPNSIDPALRRFGRFDREIDIGVPDEVGRLEVLRIHTKNMKLAEDVDLEHIAKDTHGYVGADLAALCTEAALQCIREKMDIIDLEDETIDAEILNSMAVSNDHFKTALGTSNPSALRETVVEVPNVSWDDIGGLENVKRELQETVQYPVEHPEKFEKFGMSPSKGVLFYGPPGCGKTLLAKAIANECQANFISVKGPELLTMWFGESEANVREIFDKARQSAPCVLFFDELDSIATQRGSSVGDAGGAADRVLNQLLTEMDGMNAKKTVFIIGATNRPDIIDPALLRPGRLDQLIYIPLPDDQSRLQIFKACLRKSPVAKDVDLNALAKYTQGFSGADITEICQRACKYAIRENIEKDIERERRRKDSPEAMEEDEVDEIAEIKAAHFEESMKYARRSVSDADIRKYQAFAQTLQQARGFGTEFRFADQPAAAAGPAGAADPFASAVDDDDLYS
;
A
#
# COMPACT_ATOMS: atom_id res chain seq x y z
N MET A 1 69.97 18.26 -5.77
CA MET A 1 68.99 18.17 -4.65
C MET A 1 67.76 18.93 -5.12
N ALA A 2 66.94 18.27 -5.95
CA ALA A 2 65.82 17.40 -5.57
C ALA A 2 64.53 18.23 -5.39
N SER A 3 63.76 18.30 -6.47
CA SER A 3 62.34 18.64 -6.49
C SER A 3 61.58 17.40 -6.96
N GLU A 4 60.88 16.74 -6.04
CA GLU A 4 59.77 15.82 -6.32
C GLU A 4 58.52 16.69 -6.52
N GLY A 5 57.54 16.48 -7.41
CA GLY A 5 57.25 15.39 -8.33
C GLY A 5 55.73 15.36 -8.55
N GLU A 6 55.24 15.95 -9.65
CA GLU A 6 53.92 15.66 -10.23
C GLU A 6 54.13 14.88 -11.54
N PRO A 7 53.45 13.74 -11.79
CA PRO A 7 53.52 13.07 -13.07
C PRO A 7 52.41 13.57 -14.00
N SER A 8 52.76 14.43 -14.96
CA SER A 8 52.00 14.60 -16.18
C SER A 8 52.21 13.38 -17.09
N SER A 9 51.20 12.53 -17.26
CA SER A 9 51.24 11.46 -18.26
C SER A 9 50.59 11.92 -19.57
N SER A 10 51.43 12.05 -20.58
CA SER A 10 51.14 12.27 -21.98
C SER A 10 50.51 11.07 -22.69
N ASP A 11 49.75 11.39 -23.75
CA ASP A 11 49.52 10.67 -25.03
C ASP A 11 48.11 10.11 -25.33
N PRO A 12 47.70 10.00 -26.62
CA PRO A 12 48.13 10.73 -27.82
C PRO A 12 46.95 11.29 -28.66
N LYS A 13 47.27 12.20 -29.58
CA LYS A 13 46.37 12.68 -30.65
C LYS A 13 45.85 11.51 -31.50
N GLY A 14 44.65 11.02 -31.21
CA GLY A 14 43.88 10.16 -32.12
C GLY A 14 43.42 10.95 -33.36
N LYS A 15 43.67 10.41 -34.56
CA LYS A 15 43.10 10.91 -35.81
C LYS A 15 41.58 11.01 -35.67
N LYS A 16 41.01 12.21 -35.83
CA LYS A 16 39.56 12.37 -36.01
C LYS A 16 39.15 11.70 -37.31
N ASP A 17 38.33 10.65 -37.20
CA ASP A 17 37.69 10.01 -38.35
C ASP A 17 36.54 10.90 -38.83
N TYR A 18 36.72 11.55 -39.98
CA TYR A 18 35.72 12.45 -40.55
C TYR A 18 34.56 11.71 -41.23
N SER A 19 34.63 10.37 -41.36
CA SER A 19 33.59 9.57 -42.02
C SER A 19 32.34 9.36 -41.14
N THR A 20 32.48 9.49 -39.82
CA THR A 20 31.39 9.40 -38.83
C THR A 20 30.94 10.75 -38.27
N ALA A 21 31.55 11.85 -38.72
CA ALA A 21 31.23 13.21 -38.26
C ALA A 21 29.76 13.63 -38.56
N ILE A 22 29.08 12.96 -39.49
CA ILE A 22 27.65 13.16 -39.79
C ILE A 22 26.73 12.43 -38.78
N LEU A 23 27.26 11.42 -38.07
CA LEU A 23 26.58 10.64 -37.03
C LEU A 23 26.81 11.24 -35.63
N GLU A 24 27.88 11.99 -35.43
CA GLU A 24 28.07 12.86 -34.27
C GLU A 24 27.12 14.05 -34.38
N ARG A 25 25.83 13.84 -34.07
CA ARG A 25 24.94 14.95 -33.72
C ARG A 25 25.63 15.68 -32.57
N LYS A 26 26.15 16.88 -32.83
CA LYS A 26 26.56 17.84 -31.78
C LYS A 26 25.42 17.89 -30.76
N LYS A 27 25.58 17.19 -29.63
CA LYS A 27 24.69 17.34 -28.48
C LYS A 27 24.99 18.74 -27.98
N SER A 28 24.23 19.71 -28.45
CA SER A 28 24.33 21.06 -27.93
C SER A 28 24.00 20.98 -26.43
N PRO A 29 24.81 21.59 -25.55
CA PRO A 29 24.68 21.42 -24.10
C PRO A 29 23.32 21.90 -23.58
N ASN A 30 22.61 22.69 -24.39
CA ASN A 30 21.31 23.25 -24.10
C ASN A 30 20.12 22.36 -24.51
N ARG A 31 20.35 21.12 -24.95
CA ARG A 31 19.28 20.16 -25.27
C ARG A 31 19.14 19.14 -24.16
N LEU A 32 18.01 19.21 -23.46
CA LEU A 32 17.74 18.41 -22.27
C LEU A 32 16.51 17.54 -22.48
N VAL A 33 16.50 16.39 -21.83
CA VAL A 33 15.40 15.43 -21.86
C VAL A 33 14.37 15.81 -20.80
N VAL A 34 13.11 15.94 -21.21
CA VAL A 34 11.99 16.29 -20.32
C VAL A 34 11.75 15.15 -19.34
N ASP A 35 11.72 15.48 -18.05
CA ASP A 35 11.39 14.56 -16.97
C ASP A 35 10.31 15.16 -16.06
N GLU A 36 9.76 14.32 -15.20
CA GLU A 36 8.66 14.67 -14.30
C GLU A 36 9.13 15.59 -13.17
N ALA A 37 8.34 16.63 -12.89
CA ALA A 37 8.64 17.56 -11.80
C ALA A 37 8.17 17.02 -10.45
N THR A 38 8.96 17.32 -9.42
CA THR A 38 8.61 17.09 -8.01
C THR A 38 7.78 18.22 -7.43
N ASN A 39 7.87 19.42 -8.02
CA ASN A 39 7.08 20.59 -7.69
C ASN A 39 6.03 20.83 -8.79
N ASP A 40 4.81 21.20 -8.40
CA ASP A 40 3.68 21.41 -9.31
C ASP A 40 3.51 22.89 -9.73
N ASP A 41 4.53 23.72 -9.53
CA ASP A 41 4.50 25.12 -9.96
C ASP A 41 4.54 25.26 -11.50
N ASN A 42 3.53 25.94 -12.06
CA ASN A 42 3.33 26.15 -13.50
C ASN A 42 4.41 26.99 -14.20
N SER A 43 5.26 27.67 -13.44
CA SER A 43 6.23 28.64 -13.96
C SER A 43 7.67 28.23 -13.69
N VAL A 44 7.91 27.05 -13.10
CA VAL A 44 9.24 26.61 -12.63
C VAL A 44 9.71 25.38 -13.39
N VAL A 45 11.01 25.36 -13.69
CA VAL A 45 11.72 24.16 -14.14
C VAL A 45 12.94 23.91 -13.29
N ALA A 46 13.24 22.64 -13.04
CA ALA A 46 14.40 22.24 -12.23
C ALA A 46 15.48 21.58 -13.10
N LEU A 47 16.73 21.95 -12.83
CA LEU A 47 17.94 21.46 -13.49
C LEU A 47 18.97 21.01 -12.46
N HIS A 48 19.83 20.07 -12.84
CA HIS A 48 21.00 19.72 -12.05
C HIS A 48 21.95 20.93 -11.94
N PRO A 49 22.59 21.19 -10.76
CA PRO A 49 23.52 22.30 -10.58
C PRO A 49 24.61 22.39 -11.66
N ASP A 50 25.24 21.26 -12.02
CA ASP A 50 26.29 21.22 -13.05
C ASP A 50 25.76 21.59 -14.45
N THR A 51 24.49 21.30 -14.72
CA THR A 51 23.84 21.70 -15.97
C THR A 51 23.55 23.20 -15.96
N MET A 52 23.16 23.77 -14.82
CA MET A 52 23.01 25.22 -14.67
C MET A 52 24.34 25.94 -14.87
N GLU A 53 25.42 25.48 -14.24
CA GLU A 53 26.76 26.06 -14.39
C GLU A 53 27.23 26.05 -15.85
N ARG A 54 27.05 24.91 -16.54
CA ARG A 54 27.38 24.74 -17.96
C ARG A 54 26.58 25.66 -18.87
N LEU A 55 25.33 25.94 -18.51
CA LEU A 55 24.45 26.87 -19.22
C LEU A 55 24.57 28.31 -18.69
N GLN A 56 25.47 28.57 -17.73
CA GLN A 56 25.69 29.86 -17.07
C GLN A 56 24.41 30.47 -16.47
N LEU A 57 23.55 29.61 -15.91
CA LEU A 57 22.30 29.99 -15.27
C LEU A 57 22.46 30.06 -13.75
N PHE A 58 21.86 31.06 -13.12
CA PHE A 58 21.73 31.17 -11.67
C PHE A 58 20.32 30.77 -11.22
N ARG A 59 20.19 30.45 -9.92
CA ARG A 59 18.90 30.13 -9.31
C ARG A 59 18.00 31.37 -9.39
N GLY A 60 16.82 31.21 -10.00
CA GLY A 60 15.85 32.29 -10.19
C GLY A 60 15.91 32.97 -11.56
N ASP A 61 16.86 32.60 -12.42
CA ASP A 61 16.95 33.18 -13.76
C ASP A 61 15.75 32.76 -14.63
N THR A 62 15.32 33.66 -15.50
CA THR A 62 14.31 33.38 -16.53
C THR A 62 14.94 32.70 -17.74
N VAL A 63 14.34 31.60 -18.17
CA VAL A 63 14.77 30.80 -19.31
C VAL A 63 13.68 30.68 -20.36
N LEU A 64 14.08 30.77 -21.63
CA LEU A 64 13.22 30.48 -22.78
C LEU A 64 13.37 29.01 -23.16
N LEU A 65 12.27 28.27 -23.01
CA LEU A 65 12.18 26.85 -23.39
C LEU A 65 11.55 26.76 -24.78
N LYS A 66 12.17 26.00 -25.69
CA LYS A 66 11.58 25.71 -27.02
C LYS A 66 11.28 24.22 -27.14
N GLY A 67 10.04 23.93 -27.51
CA GLY A 67 9.47 22.59 -27.66
C GLY A 67 9.19 22.24 -29.12
N LYS A 68 8.15 21.42 -29.34
CA LYS A 68 7.73 20.96 -30.66
C LYS A 68 6.77 21.96 -31.30
N LYS A 69 6.46 21.78 -32.59
CA LYS A 69 5.51 22.61 -33.37
C LYS A 69 5.77 24.14 -33.26
N ARG A 70 7.04 24.54 -33.07
CA ARG A 70 7.46 25.95 -32.85
C ARG A 70 6.77 26.63 -31.66
N LYS A 71 6.43 25.85 -30.64
CA LYS A 71 5.95 26.36 -29.35
C LYS A 71 7.11 26.54 -28.39
N ASP A 72 7.04 27.60 -27.60
CA ASP A 72 8.05 28.02 -26.65
C ASP A 72 7.39 28.78 -25.50
N THR A 73 7.97 28.74 -24.32
CA THR A 73 7.45 29.36 -23.08
C THR A 73 8.60 29.89 -22.22
N ILE A 74 8.28 30.69 -21.20
CA ILE A 74 9.26 31.22 -20.25
C ILE A 74 9.00 30.63 -18.88
N CYS A 75 10.06 30.15 -18.25
CA CYS A 75 10.02 29.61 -16.89
C CYS A 75 11.18 30.17 -16.05
N ILE A 76 11.07 30.03 -14.74
CA ILE A 76 12.13 30.29 -13.77
C ILE A 76 12.90 28.99 -13.53
N VAL A 77 14.22 29.04 -13.54
CA VAL A 77 15.07 27.88 -13.28
C VAL A 77 15.45 27.75 -11.81
N LEU A 78 15.31 26.56 -11.25
CA LEU A 78 15.79 26.18 -9.92
C LEU A 78 16.79 25.02 -10.00
N ALA A 79 17.67 24.94 -9.00
CA ALA A 79 18.60 23.83 -8.83
C ALA A 79 17.92 22.66 -8.10
N ASP A 80 18.17 21.44 -8.58
CA ASP A 80 17.71 20.19 -7.97
C ASP A 80 18.79 19.11 -8.10
N ASP A 81 19.41 18.75 -6.97
CA ASP A 81 20.50 17.78 -6.89
C ASP A 81 20.04 16.35 -7.19
N THR A 82 18.72 16.09 -7.12
CA THR A 82 18.15 14.77 -7.44
C THR A 82 17.81 14.62 -8.93
N CYS A 83 17.93 15.70 -9.72
CA CYS A 83 17.71 15.68 -11.17
C CYS A 83 18.96 15.18 -11.88
N GLU A 84 18.83 14.26 -12.84
CA GLU A 84 20.00 13.84 -13.64
C GLU A 84 20.46 14.98 -14.56
N GLU A 85 21.78 15.10 -14.78
CA GLU A 85 22.38 16.14 -15.63
C GLU A 85 21.75 16.33 -17.02
N PRO A 86 21.46 15.28 -17.83
CA PRO A 86 20.91 15.46 -19.17
C PRO A 86 19.40 15.77 -19.17
N LYS A 87 18.77 15.90 -18.00
CA LYS A 87 17.32 16.04 -17.85
C LYS A 87 16.91 17.44 -17.40
N ILE A 88 15.64 17.76 -17.63
CA ILE A 88 14.96 18.97 -17.16
C ILE A 88 13.59 18.56 -16.60
N ARG A 89 13.34 18.91 -15.35
CA ARG A 89 12.07 18.61 -14.68
C ARG A 89 11.09 19.75 -14.90
N MET A 90 9.91 19.44 -15.42
CA MET A 90 8.85 20.42 -15.65
C MET A 90 7.46 19.82 -15.46
N ASN A 91 6.54 20.61 -14.93
CA ASN A 91 5.17 20.16 -14.67
C ASN A 91 4.37 20.00 -15.97
N LYS A 92 3.16 19.45 -15.84
CA LYS A 92 2.29 19.12 -16.97
C LYS A 92 1.86 20.34 -17.78
N VAL A 93 1.65 21.49 -17.13
CA VAL A 93 1.27 22.75 -17.78
C VAL A 93 2.38 23.20 -18.75
N VAL A 94 3.63 23.23 -18.29
CA VAL A 94 4.78 23.58 -19.13
C VAL A 94 4.93 22.59 -20.30
N ARG A 95 4.80 21.27 -20.04
CA ARG A 95 4.87 20.24 -21.11
C ARG A 95 3.80 20.45 -22.18
N LYS A 96 2.54 20.69 -21.77
CA LYS A 96 1.42 20.89 -22.70
C LYS A 96 1.61 22.17 -23.52
N ASN A 97 2.01 23.30 -22.92
CA ASN A 97 2.31 24.53 -23.68
C ASN A 97 3.40 24.32 -24.74
N LEU A 98 4.46 23.59 -24.41
CA LEU A 98 5.55 23.23 -25.32
C LEU A 98 5.21 22.13 -26.34
N ARG A 99 4.05 21.48 -26.20
CA ARG A 99 3.63 20.30 -26.98
C ARG A 99 4.67 19.17 -26.94
N VAL A 100 5.27 18.99 -25.76
CA VAL A 100 6.24 17.92 -25.47
C VAL A 100 5.66 16.96 -24.44
N ARG A 101 6.28 15.79 -24.33
CA ARG A 101 5.94 14.75 -23.37
C ARG A 101 7.18 14.32 -22.60
N LEU A 102 7.02 13.53 -21.53
CA LEU A 102 8.17 12.95 -20.83
C LEU A 102 9.09 12.19 -21.81
N GLY A 103 10.40 12.31 -21.66
CA GLY A 103 11.40 11.73 -22.57
C GLY A 103 11.65 12.50 -23.88
N ASP A 104 10.83 13.50 -24.23
CA ASP A 104 11.13 14.38 -25.36
C ASP A 104 12.32 15.29 -25.07
N VAL A 105 12.88 15.91 -26.11
CA VAL A 105 14.00 16.85 -25.98
C VAL A 105 13.52 18.27 -26.19
N VAL A 106 13.81 19.15 -25.23
CA VAL A 106 13.61 20.60 -25.32
C VAL A 106 14.95 21.32 -25.43
N SER A 107 14.95 22.53 -25.98
CA SER A 107 16.12 23.42 -25.93
C SER A 107 15.92 24.55 -24.94
N VAL A 108 16.88 24.73 -24.05
CA VAL A 108 16.91 25.79 -23.03
C VAL A 108 17.76 26.95 -23.53
N HIS A 109 17.31 28.18 -23.31
CA HIS A 109 18.06 29.39 -23.63
C HIS A 109 17.94 30.38 -22.49
N GLN A 110 19.02 31.08 -22.16
CA GLN A 110 18.96 32.20 -21.23
C GLN A 110 18.04 33.29 -21.78
N CYS A 111 17.22 33.88 -20.92
CA CYS A 111 16.37 35.00 -21.28
C CYS A 111 16.37 36.01 -20.12
N PRO A 112 17.50 36.73 -19.87
CA PRO A 112 17.60 37.65 -18.74
C PRO A 112 16.80 38.95 -18.95
N ASP A 113 16.46 39.29 -20.20
CA ASP A 113 15.84 40.58 -20.56
C ASP A 113 14.30 40.58 -20.47
N VAL A 114 13.71 39.70 -19.65
CA VAL A 114 12.25 39.67 -19.46
C VAL A 114 11.82 40.87 -18.61
N LYS A 115 11.02 41.75 -19.21
CA LYS A 115 10.55 42.98 -18.57
C LYS A 115 9.32 42.71 -17.71
N TYR A 116 9.11 43.54 -16.69
CA TYR A 116 7.85 43.57 -15.95
C TYR A 116 6.70 43.97 -16.88
N GLY A 117 5.58 43.27 -16.72
CA GLY A 117 4.35 43.54 -17.46
C GLY A 117 3.71 44.84 -17.00
N LYS A 118 3.22 45.63 -17.95
CA LYS A 118 2.31 46.75 -17.67
C LYS A 118 0.88 46.26 -17.63
N ARG A 119 0.51 45.43 -18.61
CA ARG A 119 -0.86 44.92 -18.80
C ARG A 119 -0.84 43.49 -19.30
N VAL A 120 -1.73 42.66 -18.76
CA VAL A 120 -1.97 41.29 -19.27
C VAL A 120 -3.46 41.06 -19.41
N HIS A 121 -3.88 40.45 -20.53
CA HIS A 121 -5.27 40.05 -20.76
C HIS A 121 -5.38 38.53 -20.69
N ILE A 122 -6.22 38.06 -19.78
CA ILE A 122 -6.33 36.65 -19.40
C ILE A 122 -7.80 36.26 -19.41
N LEU A 123 -8.17 35.23 -20.16
CA LEU A 123 -9.55 34.74 -20.21
C LEU A 123 -9.64 33.27 -19.77
N PRO A 124 -10.73 32.87 -19.09
CA PRO A 124 -10.96 31.48 -18.72
C PRO A 124 -11.40 30.62 -19.92
N ILE A 125 -11.15 29.31 -19.87
CA ILE A 125 -11.70 28.34 -20.82
C ILE A 125 -13.12 27.97 -20.40
N ASP A 126 -14.06 28.02 -21.35
CA ASP A 126 -15.49 27.80 -21.13
C ASP A 126 -15.81 26.49 -20.40
N ASP A 127 -15.19 25.39 -20.82
CA ASP A 127 -15.36 24.04 -20.24
C ASP A 127 -14.87 23.89 -18.79
N THR A 128 -14.18 24.89 -18.22
CA THR A 128 -13.69 24.88 -16.83
C THR A 128 -14.42 25.86 -15.90
N VAL A 129 -15.29 26.71 -16.44
CA VAL A 129 -16.02 27.74 -15.65
C VAL A 129 -17.52 27.52 -15.58
N GLU A 130 -18.03 26.44 -16.16
CA GLU A 130 -19.44 26.05 -15.99
C GLU A 130 -19.82 25.96 -14.50
N GLY A 131 -20.88 26.66 -14.10
CA GLY A 131 -21.37 26.70 -12.71
C GLY A 131 -20.57 27.59 -11.73
N ILE A 132 -19.71 28.48 -12.23
CA ILE A 132 -19.06 29.53 -11.41
C ILE A 132 -19.64 30.89 -11.76
N THR A 133 -20.01 31.67 -10.74
CA THR A 133 -20.33 33.09 -10.87
C THR A 133 -19.48 33.92 -9.90
N GLY A 134 -19.45 35.23 -10.11
CA GLY A 134 -18.66 36.17 -9.29
C GLY A 134 -17.32 36.56 -9.90
N ASN A 135 -16.45 37.18 -9.09
CA ASN A 135 -15.19 37.76 -9.56
C ASN A 135 -14.08 36.70 -9.65
N LEU A 136 -13.87 36.14 -10.84
CA LEU A 136 -12.79 35.17 -11.11
C LEU A 136 -11.39 35.73 -10.82
N PHE A 137 -11.19 37.05 -10.91
CA PHE A 137 -9.92 37.68 -10.59
C PHE A 137 -9.55 37.51 -9.13
N ASP A 138 -10.43 37.93 -8.21
CA ASP A 138 -10.16 37.86 -6.78
C ASP A 138 -10.08 36.40 -6.29
N ALA A 139 -10.88 35.51 -6.87
CA ALA A 139 -10.93 34.12 -6.45
C ALA A 139 -9.73 33.28 -6.93
N PHE A 140 -9.23 33.51 -8.15
CA PHE A 140 -8.20 32.66 -8.76
C PHE A 140 -6.93 33.44 -9.12
N LEU A 141 -7.03 34.48 -9.95
CA LEU A 141 -5.85 35.14 -10.53
C LEU A 141 -5.04 35.92 -9.51
N LYS A 142 -5.70 36.62 -8.58
CA LYS A 142 -5.02 37.45 -7.58
C LYS A 142 -4.16 36.62 -6.63
N PRO A 143 -4.65 35.55 -5.97
CA PRO A 143 -3.80 34.64 -5.20
C PRO A 143 -2.67 34.02 -6.03
N TYR A 144 -2.93 33.70 -7.30
CA TYR A 144 -1.97 33.03 -8.18
C TYR A 144 -0.75 33.91 -8.52
N PHE A 145 -0.96 35.21 -8.73
CA PHE A 145 0.10 36.16 -9.07
C PHE A 145 0.67 36.95 -7.88
N LEU A 146 0.05 36.87 -6.71
CA LEU A 146 0.46 37.61 -5.52
C LEU A 146 1.92 37.29 -5.13
N GLU A 147 2.80 38.30 -5.25
CA GLU A 147 4.23 38.24 -4.90
C GLU A 147 5.03 37.10 -5.57
N ALA A 148 4.46 36.46 -6.60
CA ALA A 148 5.05 35.28 -7.21
C ALA A 148 5.99 35.59 -8.39
N TYR A 149 5.95 36.81 -8.94
CA TYR A 149 6.77 37.27 -10.07
C TYR A 149 6.78 36.26 -11.24
N ARG A 150 5.62 35.69 -11.56
CA ARG A 150 5.50 34.62 -12.55
C ARG A 150 5.74 35.14 -13.96
N PRO A 151 6.64 34.54 -14.76
CA PRO A 151 6.70 34.81 -16.17
C PRO A 151 5.44 34.29 -16.87
N LEU A 152 4.89 35.11 -17.76
CA LEU A 152 3.72 34.78 -18.57
C LEU A 152 4.01 35.08 -20.04
N ARG A 153 3.61 34.16 -20.92
CA ARG A 153 3.74 34.32 -22.36
C ARG A 153 2.38 34.38 -23.04
N LYS A 154 2.27 35.23 -24.06
CA LYS A 154 1.08 35.27 -24.93
C LYS A 154 0.81 33.90 -25.55
N GLY A 155 -0.42 33.42 -25.36
CA GLY A 155 -0.94 32.16 -25.88
C GLY A 155 -0.75 30.95 -24.96
N ASP A 156 -0.06 31.10 -23.83
CA ASP A 156 0.09 30.01 -22.87
C ASP A 156 -1.20 29.78 -22.09
N LEU A 157 -1.43 28.50 -21.77
CA LEU A 157 -2.47 28.04 -20.87
C LEU A 157 -1.86 27.77 -19.50
N PHE A 158 -2.56 28.10 -18.43
CA PHE A 158 -2.14 27.75 -17.08
C PHE A 158 -3.35 27.38 -16.22
N LEU A 159 -3.11 26.47 -15.27
CA LEU A 159 -4.13 25.93 -14.38
C LEU A 159 -4.06 26.62 -13.02
N VAL A 160 -5.16 27.19 -12.55
CA VAL A 160 -5.24 27.77 -11.20
C VAL A 160 -6.23 26.96 -10.38
N ARG A 161 -5.82 26.60 -9.16
CA ARG A 161 -6.65 25.84 -8.22
C ARG A 161 -7.17 26.77 -7.13
N GLY A 162 -8.46 26.67 -6.82
CA GLY A 162 -9.15 27.51 -5.85
C GLY A 162 -10.60 27.07 -5.67
N GLY A 163 -11.17 27.27 -4.48
CA GLY A 163 -12.58 26.96 -4.21
C GLY A 163 -13.00 25.51 -4.51
N MET A 164 -12.18 24.52 -4.12
CA MET A 164 -12.41 23.08 -4.36
C MET A 164 -12.42 22.65 -5.84
N ARG A 165 -11.96 23.50 -6.77
CA ARG A 165 -11.93 23.22 -8.22
C ARG A 165 -10.66 23.77 -8.87
N SER A 166 -10.50 23.46 -10.16
CA SER A 166 -9.41 23.99 -10.99
C SER A 166 -9.96 24.66 -12.25
N VAL A 167 -9.49 25.87 -12.54
CA VAL A 167 -9.90 26.65 -13.71
C VAL A 167 -8.70 26.85 -14.63
N GLU A 168 -8.91 26.67 -15.93
CA GLU A 168 -7.88 26.93 -16.94
C GLU A 168 -8.02 28.35 -17.48
N PHE A 169 -6.89 29.05 -17.56
CA PHE A 169 -6.80 30.40 -18.10
C PHE A 169 -5.83 30.44 -19.27
N LYS A 170 -6.13 31.27 -20.27
CA LYS A 170 -5.26 31.54 -21.42
C LYS A 170 -4.81 32.99 -21.39
N SER A 171 -3.50 33.21 -21.57
CA SER A 171 -2.97 34.54 -21.82
C SER A 171 -3.29 34.95 -23.26
N ILE A 172 -4.20 35.91 -23.44
CA ILE A 172 -4.61 36.41 -24.76
C ILE A 172 -3.62 37.47 -25.25
N GLU A 173 -3.22 38.38 -24.37
CA GLU A 173 -2.33 39.47 -24.68
C GLU A 173 -1.44 39.84 -23.49
N THR A 174 -0.25 40.35 -23.79
CA THR A 174 0.77 40.80 -22.84
C THR A 174 1.39 42.11 -23.35
N ASP A 175 1.65 43.05 -22.45
CA ASP A 175 2.45 44.26 -22.68
C ASP A 175 3.57 44.31 -21.64
N PRO A 176 4.86 44.18 -22.02
CA PRO A 176 5.40 44.07 -23.38
C PRO A 176 4.96 42.82 -24.16
N ALA A 177 4.95 42.93 -25.49
CA ALA A 177 4.50 41.86 -26.38
C ALA A 177 5.35 40.59 -26.26
N GLU A 178 4.71 39.46 -26.56
CA GLU A 178 5.21 38.08 -26.49
C GLU A 178 5.30 37.50 -25.07
N TYR A 179 5.96 38.17 -24.12
CA TYR A 179 6.11 37.69 -22.75
C TYR A 179 6.51 38.80 -21.77
N CYS A 180 6.14 38.64 -20.50
CA CYS A 180 6.50 39.55 -19.42
C CYS A 180 6.51 38.83 -18.05
N ILE A 181 7.10 39.45 -17.03
CA ILE A 181 6.94 39.04 -15.63
C ILE A 181 5.76 39.79 -15.03
N VAL A 182 4.79 39.06 -14.48
CA VAL A 182 3.66 39.66 -13.76
C VAL A 182 4.15 40.09 -12.37
N ALA A 183 4.22 41.39 -12.14
CA ALA A 183 4.62 42.02 -10.89
C ALA A 183 3.40 42.64 -10.19
N PRO A 184 3.50 43.04 -8.91
CA PRO A 184 2.36 43.63 -8.17
C PRO A 184 1.76 44.90 -8.80
N ASP A 185 2.50 45.59 -9.65
CA ASP A 185 2.08 46.78 -10.41
C ASP A 185 1.52 46.48 -11.81
N THR A 186 1.54 45.21 -12.25
CA THR A 186 0.97 44.80 -13.53
C THR A 186 -0.57 44.81 -13.49
N GLU A 187 -1.22 45.52 -14.41
CA GLU A 187 -2.68 45.51 -14.54
C GLU A 187 -3.14 44.21 -15.21
N ILE A 188 -3.99 43.43 -14.52
CA ILE A 188 -4.54 42.17 -15.04
C ILE A 188 -5.99 42.40 -15.47
N PHE A 189 -6.27 42.22 -16.75
CA PHE A 189 -7.62 42.27 -17.32
C PHE A 189 -8.17 40.86 -17.45
N CYS A 190 -9.33 40.61 -16.85
CA CYS A 190 -10.05 39.33 -16.94
C CYS A 190 -11.47 39.48 -17.47
N GLU A 191 -11.82 40.66 -18.01
CA GLU A 191 -13.14 40.92 -18.58
C GLU A 191 -13.23 40.34 -20.00
N GLY A 192 -14.30 39.58 -20.26
CA GLY A 192 -14.58 38.98 -21.56
C GLY A 192 -15.40 37.68 -21.45
N GLU A 193 -15.92 37.20 -22.58
CA GLU A 193 -16.56 35.88 -22.63
C GLU A 193 -15.52 34.76 -22.50
N PRO A 194 -15.84 33.65 -21.82
CA PRO A 194 -14.99 32.47 -21.79
C PRO A 194 -14.66 31.98 -23.19
N ILE A 195 -13.42 31.53 -23.38
CA ILE A 195 -12.92 31.09 -24.68
C ILE A 195 -13.16 29.60 -24.88
N LYS A 196 -13.51 29.20 -26.10
CA LYS A 196 -13.63 27.80 -26.47
C LYS A 196 -12.26 27.19 -26.70
N ARG A 197 -12.08 25.95 -26.24
CA ARG A 197 -10.88 25.14 -26.51
C ARG A 197 -10.85 24.75 -28.00
N GLU A 198 -9.70 24.91 -28.65
CA GLU A 198 -9.51 24.54 -30.06
C GLU A 198 -8.80 23.18 -30.15
N ASP A 199 -7.50 23.18 -30.48
CA ASP A 199 -6.66 21.99 -30.61
C ASP A 199 -5.84 21.71 -29.33
N GLU A 200 -6.20 22.33 -28.21
CA GLU A 200 -5.48 22.21 -26.95
C GLU A 200 -5.99 21.03 -26.12
N GLU A 201 -5.07 20.25 -25.57
CA GLU A 201 -5.41 19.14 -24.67
C GLU A 201 -5.81 19.68 -23.29
N ARG A 202 -6.82 19.07 -22.68
CA ARG A 202 -7.32 19.40 -21.34
C ARG A 202 -6.26 19.25 -20.26
N LEU A 203 -5.92 20.31 -19.52
CA LEU A 203 -4.82 20.25 -18.54
C LEU A 203 -5.15 19.31 -17.36
N ASP A 204 -6.44 19.01 -17.15
CA ASP A 204 -6.99 18.13 -16.11
C ASP A 204 -7.14 16.65 -16.49
N GLU A 205 -6.77 16.24 -17.71
CA GLU A 205 -6.77 14.81 -18.10
C GLU A 205 -5.82 14.00 -17.24
N VAL A 206 -6.23 12.83 -16.73
CA VAL A 206 -5.40 11.97 -15.87
C VAL A 206 -3.99 11.74 -16.44
N GLY A 207 -2.96 12.10 -15.68
CA GLY A 207 -1.54 11.85 -15.96
C GLY A 207 -0.83 11.04 -14.87
N TYR A 208 0.50 10.95 -14.92
CA TYR A 208 1.28 10.26 -13.88
C TYR A 208 1.24 10.98 -12.53
N ASP A 209 1.09 12.30 -12.55
CA ASP A 209 0.89 13.18 -11.40
C ASP A 209 -0.43 12.91 -10.66
N ASP A 210 -1.37 12.23 -11.33
CA ASP A 210 -2.66 11.83 -10.77
C ASP A 210 -2.65 10.40 -10.20
N VAL A 211 -1.50 9.70 -10.23
CA VAL A 211 -1.36 8.32 -9.75
C VAL A 211 -0.42 8.27 -8.54
N GLY A 212 -0.97 8.08 -7.34
CA GLY A 212 -0.20 7.97 -6.10
C GLY A 212 0.07 6.53 -5.65
N GLY A 213 1.17 6.31 -4.93
CA GLY A 213 1.41 5.10 -4.15
C GLY A 213 1.79 3.82 -4.90
N VAL A 214 2.03 3.90 -6.21
CA VAL A 214 2.40 2.75 -7.06
C VAL A 214 3.67 3.02 -7.87
N ARG A 215 4.64 3.74 -7.32
CA ARG A 215 5.86 4.19 -8.04
C ARG A 215 6.64 3.05 -8.71
N LYS A 216 6.85 1.93 -7.99
CA LYS A 216 7.62 0.78 -8.51
C LYS A 216 6.90 0.12 -9.69
N GLN A 217 5.59 -0.07 -9.56
CA GLN A 217 4.73 -0.62 -10.58
C GLN A 217 4.66 0.31 -11.79
N MET A 218 4.54 1.62 -11.57
CA MET A 218 4.51 2.61 -12.64
C MET A 218 5.82 2.62 -13.44
N ALA A 219 6.97 2.51 -12.78
CA ALA A 219 8.26 2.42 -13.48
C ALA A 219 8.32 1.20 -14.41
N GLN A 220 7.83 0.02 -13.97
CA GLN A 220 7.74 -1.18 -14.81
C GLN A 220 6.78 -0.98 -15.99
N ILE A 221 5.62 -0.36 -15.76
CA ILE A 221 4.65 -0.10 -16.83
C ILE A 221 5.23 0.87 -17.86
N ARG A 222 5.92 1.93 -17.42
CA ARG A 222 6.61 2.87 -18.30
C ARG A 222 7.64 2.15 -19.17
N GLU A 223 8.47 1.28 -18.60
CA GLU A 223 9.42 0.49 -19.39
C GLU A 223 8.72 -0.39 -20.44
N LEU A 224 7.64 -1.07 -20.05
CA LEU A 224 6.95 -2.03 -20.92
C LEU A 224 6.07 -1.37 -21.99
N VAL A 225 5.59 -0.15 -21.76
CA VAL A 225 4.63 0.54 -22.64
C VAL A 225 5.26 1.75 -23.35
N GLU A 226 5.96 2.61 -22.63
CA GLU A 226 6.52 3.86 -23.16
C GLU A 226 7.62 3.56 -24.19
N LEU A 227 8.55 2.65 -23.88
CA LEU A 227 9.67 2.32 -24.77
C LEU A 227 9.20 1.78 -26.14
N PRO A 228 8.28 0.78 -26.22
CA PRO A 228 7.81 0.30 -27.52
C PRO A 228 7.03 1.32 -28.34
N LEU A 229 6.25 2.19 -27.68
CA LEU A 229 5.41 3.19 -28.37
C LEU A 229 6.23 4.41 -28.82
N ARG A 230 7.19 4.86 -28.01
CA ARG A 230 8.05 6.03 -28.31
C ARG A 230 9.23 5.70 -29.21
N HIS A 231 9.85 4.53 -29.02
CA HIS A 231 11.07 4.14 -29.71
C HIS A 231 10.96 2.77 -30.42
N PRO A 232 10.01 2.59 -31.37
CA PRO A 232 9.85 1.27 -32.01
C PRO A 232 11.08 0.79 -32.80
N GLN A 233 11.92 1.73 -33.26
CA GLN A 233 13.16 1.41 -33.98
C GLN A 233 14.17 0.66 -33.11
N LEU A 234 14.18 0.91 -31.80
CA LEU A 234 15.12 0.27 -30.86
C LEU A 234 14.87 -1.24 -30.80
N PHE A 235 13.59 -1.65 -30.68
CA PHE A 235 13.19 -3.06 -30.72
C PHE A 235 13.48 -3.71 -32.07
N LYS A 236 13.28 -2.98 -33.17
CA LYS A 236 13.57 -3.48 -34.52
C LYS A 236 15.06 -3.74 -34.72
N SER A 237 15.93 -2.88 -34.20
CA SER A 237 17.39 -2.99 -34.32
C SER A 237 17.97 -4.09 -33.43
N ILE A 238 17.44 -4.25 -32.22
CA ILE A 238 17.89 -5.28 -31.26
C ILE A 238 17.33 -6.67 -31.62
N GLY A 239 16.25 -6.73 -32.43
CA GLY A 239 15.62 -7.98 -32.83
C GLY A 239 14.75 -8.61 -31.73
N VAL A 240 14.42 -7.84 -30.69
CA VAL A 240 13.55 -8.27 -29.59
C VAL A 240 12.13 -7.82 -29.88
N LYS A 241 11.16 -8.72 -29.68
CA LYS A 241 9.74 -8.38 -29.80
C LYS A 241 9.28 -7.65 -28.53
N PRO A 242 8.60 -6.51 -28.66
CA PRO A 242 8.00 -5.86 -27.50
C PRO A 242 6.90 -6.74 -26.90
N PRO A 243 6.60 -6.58 -25.60
CA PRO A 243 5.48 -7.27 -24.96
C PRO A 243 4.17 -6.88 -25.65
N LYS A 244 3.28 -7.86 -25.85
CA LYS A 244 1.98 -7.62 -26.49
C LYS A 244 0.89 -7.34 -25.47
N GLY A 245 0.98 -7.94 -24.29
CA GLY A 245 -0.06 -7.86 -23.27
C GLY A 245 0.50 -7.72 -21.86
N ILE A 246 -0.12 -6.83 -21.09
CA ILE A 246 0.19 -6.60 -19.68
C ILE A 246 -1.07 -6.85 -18.86
N LEU A 247 -0.99 -7.73 -17.86
CA LEU A 247 -2.08 -7.99 -16.93
C LEU A 247 -1.82 -7.24 -15.61
N LEU A 248 -2.68 -6.29 -15.29
CA LEU A 248 -2.73 -5.63 -13.99
C LEU A 248 -3.66 -6.43 -13.08
N TYR A 249 -3.19 -6.79 -11.89
CA TYR A 249 -4.04 -7.44 -10.89
C TYR A 249 -3.87 -6.80 -9.52
N GLY A 250 -4.86 -6.96 -8.64
CA GLY A 250 -4.85 -6.37 -7.31
C GLY A 250 -6.27 -6.09 -6.82
N PRO A 251 -6.46 -5.66 -5.57
CA PRO A 251 -7.80 -5.45 -5.00
C PRO A 251 -8.62 -4.41 -5.80
N PRO A 252 -9.96 -4.46 -5.75
CA PRO A 252 -10.79 -3.41 -6.34
C PRO A 252 -10.46 -2.05 -5.72
N GLY A 253 -10.53 -0.97 -6.51
CA GLY A 253 -10.23 0.38 -6.03
C GLY A 253 -8.73 0.75 -5.93
N SER A 254 -7.82 -0.15 -6.31
CA SER A 254 -6.36 0.09 -6.37
C SER A 254 -5.89 1.00 -7.52
N GLY A 255 -6.79 1.42 -8.43
CA GLY A 255 -6.46 2.36 -9.50
C GLY A 255 -5.97 1.72 -10.82
N LYS A 256 -6.20 0.43 -11.05
CA LYS A 256 -5.80 -0.28 -12.30
C LYS A 256 -6.24 0.46 -13.58
N THR A 257 -7.50 0.87 -13.66
CA THR A 257 -8.09 1.62 -14.79
C THR A 257 -7.47 3.02 -14.91
N LEU A 258 -7.20 3.68 -13.78
CA LEU A 258 -6.60 5.01 -13.71
C LEU A 258 -5.17 4.98 -14.25
N ILE A 259 -4.37 3.98 -13.86
CA ILE A 259 -3.00 3.76 -14.35
C ILE A 259 -2.97 3.62 -15.86
N ALA A 260 -3.83 2.77 -16.44
CA ALA A 260 -3.84 2.56 -17.89
C ALA A 260 -4.20 3.82 -18.67
N ARG A 261 -5.16 4.60 -18.16
CA ARG A 261 -5.55 5.90 -18.73
C ARG A 261 -4.40 6.92 -18.66
N ALA A 262 -3.74 7.03 -17.50
CA ALA A 262 -2.59 7.91 -17.31
C ALA A 262 -1.46 7.60 -18.30
N VAL A 263 -1.15 6.31 -18.49
CA VAL A 263 -0.11 5.87 -19.43
C VAL A 263 -0.48 6.22 -20.87
N ALA A 264 -1.73 6.05 -21.29
CA ALA A 264 -2.16 6.40 -22.64
C ALA A 264 -2.06 7.90 -22.91
N ASN A 265 -2.55 8.72 -21.97
CA ASN A 265 -2.53 10.17 -22.07
C ASN A 265 -1.09 10.72 -22.14
N GLU A 266 -0.19 10.23 -21.27
CA GLU A 266 1.19 10.71 -21.23
C GLU A 266 2.02 10.22 -22.43
N THR A 267 1.75 9.01 -22.91
CA THR A 267 2.39 8.50 -24.14
C THR A 267 1.85 9.16 -25.40
N GLY A 268 0.61 9.67 -25.36
CA GLY A 268 -0.13 10.18 -26.52
C GLY A 268 -0.70 9.09 -27.41
N ALA A 269 -0.88 7.88 -26.86
CA ALA A 269 -1.44 6.74 -27.57
C ALA A 269 -2.98 6.79 -27.52
N PHE A 270 -3.64 6.34 -28.58
CA PHE A 270 -5.09 6.21 -28.60
C PHE A 270 -5.56 5.17 -27.55
N PHE A 271 -6.44 5.57 -26.63
CA PHE A 271 -6.93 4.71 -25.55
C PHE A 271 -8.30 4.13 -25.90
N PHE A 272 -8.41 2.80 -25.98
CA PHE A 272 -9.67 2.11 -26.24
C PHE A 272 -10.07 1.26 -25.03
N LEU A 273 -11.14 1.65 -24.34
CA LEU A 273 -11.65 0.97 -23.16
C LEU A 273 -12.66 -0.12 -23.56
N ILE A 274 -12.43 -1.34 -23.07
CA ILE A 274 -13.36 -2.46 -23.15
C ILE A 274 -13.74 -2.84 -21.73
N ASN A 275 -15.00 -2.64 -21.37
CA ASN A 275 -15.52 -3.08 -20.08
C ASN A 275 -16.02 -4.52 -20.21
N GLY A 276 -15.48 -5.45 -19.42
CA GLY A 276 -15.79 -6.87 -19.55
C GLY A 276 -17.30 -7.19 -19.55
N PRO A 277 -18.08 -6.70 -18.58
CA PRO A 277 -19.53 -6.88 -18.55
C PRO A 277 -20.27 -6.31 -19.78
N GLU A 278 -19.80 -5.22 -20.37
CA GLU A 278 -20.44 -4.59 -21.54
C GLU A 278 -20.32 -5.43 -22.81
N ILE A 279 -19.27 -6.25 -22.92
CA ILE A 279 -19.10 -7.17 -24.04
C ILE A 279 -20.04 -8.37 -23.93
N MET A 280 -20.52 -8.71 -22.73
CA MET A 280 -21.39 -9.86 -22.49
C MET A 280 -22.84 -9.57 -22.89
N SER A 281 -23.14 -9.67 -24.19
CA SER A 281 -24.50 -9.50 -24.73
C SER A 281 -25.30 -10.80 -24.72
N LYS A 282 -26.62 -10.72 -24.57
CA LYS A 282 -27.53 -11.88 -24.68
C LYS A 282 -27.62 -12.45 -26.11
N LEU A 283 -27.27 -11.67 -27.12
CA LEU A 283 -27.33 -12.07 -28.53
C LEU A 283 -26.04 -12.81 -28.94
N ALA A 284 -26.20 -14.02 -29.45
CA ALA A 284 -25.06 -14.85 -29.85
C ALA A 284 -24.28 -14.24 -31.02
N GLY A 285 -22.96 -14.12 -30.88
CA GLY A 285 -22.05 -13.62 -31.92
C GLY A 285 -21.84 -12.09 -31.94
N GLU A 286 -22.69 -11.32 -31.25
CA GLU A 286 -22.53 -9.87 -31.14
C GLU A 286 -21.30 -9.50 -30.29
N SER A 287 -21.10 -10.15 -29.14
CA SER A 287 -19.90 -10.03 -28.30
C SER A 287 -18.60 -10.23 -29.07
N GLU A 288 -18.54 -11.25 -29.93
CA GLU A 288 -17.36 -11.60 -30.73
C GLU A 288 -17.08 -10.55 -31.81
N SER A 289 -18.15 -10.03 -32.43
CA SER A 289 -18.10 -8.96 -33.42
C SER A 289 -17.60 -7.65 -32.79
N ASN A 290 -18.11 -7.29 -31.61
CA ASN A 290 -17.71 -6.10 -30.89
C ASN A 290 -16.23 -6.16 -30.47
N LEU A 291 -15.77 -7.32 -29.97
CA LEU A 291 -14.35 -7.52 -29.64
C LEU A 291 -13.45 -7.38 -30.89
N ARG A 292 -13.90 -7.90 -32.04
CA ARG A 292 -13.14 -7.79 -33.31
C ARG A 292 -13.08 -6.35 -33.80
N LYS A 293 -14.19 -5.62 -33.76
CA LYS A 293 -14.25 -4.20 -34.15
C LYS A 293 -13.33 -3.35 -33.26
N ALA A 294 -13.33 -3.59 -31.95
CA ALA A 294 -12.47 -2.89 -31.01
C ALA A 294 -10.98 -3.04 -31.37
N PHE A 295 -10.52 -4.26 -31.67
CA PHE A 295 -9.13 -4.50 -32.07
C PHE A 295 -8.79 -3.88 -33.43
N GLU A 296 -9.72 -3.92 -34.39
CA GLU A 296 -9.52 -3.30 -35.71
C GLU A 296 -9.45 -1.77 -35.63
N GLU A 297 -10.29 -1.15 -34.81
CA GLU A 297 -10.28 0.30 -34.57
C GLU A 297 -9.01 0.75 -33.85
N ALA A 298 -8.55 -0.01 -32.86
CA ALA A 298 -7.28 0.26 -32.20
C ALA A 298 -6.09 0.14 -33.17
N GLU A 299 -6.08 -0.83 -34.09
CA GLU A 299 -5.02 -0.98 -35.10
C GLU A 299 -5.02 0.19 -36.11
N LYS A 300 -6.19 0.74 -36.46
CA LYS A 300 -6.31 1.92 -37.34
C LYS A 300 -5.78 3.20 -36.69
N ASN A 301 -5.91 3.33 -35.37
CA ASN A 301 -5.48 4.50 -34.59
C ASN A 301 -4.11 4.33 -33.92
N ALA A 302 -3.29 3.38 -34.38
CA ALA A 302 -1.98 3.12 -33.80
C ALA A 302 -1.04 4.35 -33.86
N PRO A 303 -0.22 4.62 -32.83
CA PRO A 303 -0.02 3.83 -31.60
C PRO A 303 -1.22 3.87 -30.65
N SER A 304 -1.61 2.71 -30.10
CA SER A 304 -2.81 2.58 -29.26
C SER A 304 -2.66 1.59 -28.11
N ILE A 305 -3.49 1.79 -27.08
CA ILE A 305 -3.62 0.92 -25.91
C ILE A 305 -5.08 0.44 -25.84
N ILE A 306 -5.28 -0.88 -25.95
CA ILE A 306 -6.57 -1.52 -25.66
C ILE A 306 -6.56 -1.88 -24.19
N PHE A 307 -7.45 -1.30 -23.40
CA PHE A 307 -7.59 -1.64 -21.98
C PHE A 307 -8.87 -2.45 -21.75
N ILE A 308 -8.71 -3.68 -21.28
CA ILE A 308 -9.81 -4.60 -20.93
C ILE A 308 -9.97 -4.59 -19.41
N ASP A 309 -11.00 -3.91 -18.93
CA ASP A 309 -11.34 -3.94 -17.50
C ASP A 309 -12.18 -5.18 -17.17
N GLU A 310 -12.04 -5.69 -15.94
CA GLU A 310 -12.69 -6.91 -15.46
C GLU A 310 -12.56 -8.09 -16.45
N ILE A 311 -11.33 -8.36 -16.92
CA ILE A 311 -11.08 -9.41 -17.93
C ILE A 311 -11.54 -10.80 -17.48
N ASP A 312 -11.65 -11.05 -16.18
CA ASP A 312 -12.20 -12.28 -15.61
C ASP A 312 -13.68 -12.50 -15.91
N SER A 313 -14.44 -11.47 -16.28
CA SER A 313 -15.84 -11.61 -16.71
C SER A 313 -15.96 -12.13 -18.15
N ILE A 314 -15.02 -11.79 -19.03
CA ILE A 314 -15.04 -12.24 -20.44
C ILE A 314 -14.17 -13.48 -20.68
N ALA A 315 -13.19 -13.74 -19.81
CA ALA A 315 -12.27 -14.85 -19.95
C ALA A 315 -12.08 -15.69 -18.68
N PRO A 316 -13.16 -16.21 -18.08
CA PRO A 316 -13.07 -17.13 -16.95
C PRO A 316 -12.46 -18.48 -17.35
N LYS A 317 -12.04 -19.28 -16.36
CA LYS A 317 -11.60 -20.67 -16.54
C LYS A 317 -12.69 -21.52 -17.20
N ARG A 318 -12.36 -22.10 -18.36
CA ARG A 318 -13.25 -22.99 -19.17
C ARG A 318 -13.90 -24.13 -18.40
N GLU A 319 -13.20 -24.69 -17.41
CA GLU A 319 -13.69 -25.80 -16.58
C GLU A 319 -14.87 -25.39 -15.67
N LYS A 320 -14.87 -24.13 -15.20
CA LYS A 320 -15.93 -23.56 -14.36
C LYS A 320 -17.07 -22.94 -15.18
N THR A 321 -16.84 -22.73 -16.46
CA THR A 321 -17.82 -22.12 -17.38
C THR A 321 -18.81 -23.15 -17.91
N HIS A 322 -20.09 -22.95 -17.60
CA HIS A 322 -21.21 -23.75 -18.11
C HIS A 322 -21.74 -23.28 -19.48
N GLY A 323 -21.47 -22.03 -19.89
CA GLY A 323 -21.98 -21.44 -21.14
C GLY A 323 -21.07 -21.60 -22.37
N GLU A 324 -21.65 -22.00 -23.51
CA GLU A 324 -20.92 -22.07 -24.80
C GLU A 324 -20.50 -20.68 -25.33
N VAL A 325 -21.31 -19.65 -25.05
CA VAL A 325 -21.03 -18.25 -25.44
C VAL A 325 -19.72 -17.76 -24.82
N GLU A 326 -19.55 -17.92 -23.51
CA GLU A 326 -18.32 -17.54 -22.79
C GLU A 326 -17.08 -18.22 -23.37
N ARG A 327 -17.15 -19.54 -23.64
CA ARG A 327 -16.03 -20.29 -24.22
C ARG A 327 -15.61 -19.77 -25.60
N ARG A 328 -16.59 -19.31 -26.41
CA ARG A 328 -16.31 -18.71 -27.71
C ARG A 328 -15.70 -17.32 -27.58
N ILE A 329 -16.16 -16.49 -26.65
CA ILE A 329 -15.57 -15.18 -26.36
C ILE A 329 -14.11 -15.32 -25.95
N VAL A 330 -13.81 -16.25 -25.02
CA VAL A 330 -12.42 -16.56 -24.62
C VAL A 330 -11.59 -16.93 -25.85
N SER A 331 -12.09 -17.85 -26.67
CA SER A 331 -11.38 -18.32 -27.87
C SER A 331 -11.16 -17.21 -28.91
N GLN A 332 -12.12 -16.31 -29.05
CA GLN A 332 -12.03 -15.15 -29.93
C GLN A 332 -10.98 -14.14 -29.42
N LEU A 333 -10.95 -13.86 -28.11
CA LEU A 333 -9.93 -13.01 -27.50
C LEU A 333 -8.52 -13.59 -27.69
N LEU A 334 -8.34 -14.90 -27.44
CA LEU A 334 -7.07 -15.60 -27.69
C LEU A 334 -6.62 -15.44 -29.15
N THR A 335 -7.55 -15.59 -30.09
CA THR A 335 -7.26 -15.45 -31.53
C THR A 335 -6.84 -14.03 -31.88
N LEU A 336 -7.48 -13.02 -31.29
CA LEU A 336 -7.14 -11.61 -31.52
C LEU A 336 -5.77 -11.26 -30.93
N MET A 337 -5.45 -11.71 -29.71
CA MET A 337 -4.14 -11.52 -29.08
C MET A 337 -3.00 -12.16 -29.90
N ASP A 338 -3.21 -13.38 -30.38
CA ASP A 338 -2.24 -14.08 -31.22
C ASP A 338 -2.10 -13.40 -32.59
N GLY A 339 -3.21 -12.90 -33.13
CA GLY A 339 -3.31 -12.20 -34.41
C GLY A 339 -2.69 -10.80 -34.45
N LEU A 340 -2.37 -10.19 -33.30
CA LEU A 340 -1.69 -8.90 -33.23
C LEU A 340 -0.34 -8.95 -33.95
N LYS A 341 -0.23 -8.22 -35.05
CA LYS A 341 1.02 -8.08 -35.80
C LYS A 341 1.98 -7.20 -35.02
N SER A 342 3.25 -7.59 -34.91
CA SER A 342 4.28 -6.78 -34.21
C SER A 342 4.50 -5.38 -34.80
N ARG A 343 3.99 -5.10 -36.01
CA ARG A 343 4.04 -3.78 -36.67
C ARG A 343 2.86 -2.87 -36.32
N ALA A 344 1.82 -3.39 -35.68
CA ALA A 344 0.60 -2.64 -35.42
C ALA A 344 0.76 -1.60 -34.28
N HIS A 345 1.86 -1.63 -33.51
CA HIS A 345 2.08 -0.71 -32.37
C HIS A 345 0.87 -0.61 -31.41
N VAL A 346 0.20 -1.75 -31.19
CA VAL A 346 -0.92 -1.90 -30.26
C VAL A 346 -0.45 -2.70 -29.05
N ILE A 347 -0.73 -2.20 -27.84
CA ILE A 347 -0.51 -2.92 -26.58
C ILE A 347 -1.86 -3.21 -25.94
N VAL A 348 -2.04 -4.43 -25.43
CA VAL A 348 -3.27 -4.82 -24.71
C VAL A 348 -2.99 -4.84 -23.21
N MET A 349 -3.71 -4.05 -22.44
CA MET A 349 -3.67 -4.06 -20.99
C MET A 349 -4.96 -4.69 -20.46
N GLY A 350 -4.85 -5.69 -19.59
CA GLY A 350 -6.00 -6.32 -18.93
C GLY A 350 -5.98 -6.01 -17.44
N ALA A 351 -7.14 -5.80 -16.82
CA ALA A 351 -7.25 -5.64 -15.37
C ALA A 351 -8.17 -6.71 -14.77
N THR A 352 -7.75 -7.30 -13.66
CA THR A 352 -8.57 -8.24 -12.88
C THR A 352 -8.34 -8.08 -11.39
N ASN A 353 -9.35 -8.39 -10.57
CA ASN A 353 -9.17 -8.52 -9.13
C ASN A 353 -8.74 -9.95 -8.73
N ARG A 354 -8.91 -10.92 -9.63
CA ARG A 354 -8.74 -12.36 -9.35
C ARG A 354 -7.88 -13.01 -10.43
N PRO A 355 -6.54 -12.92 -10.38
CA PRO A 355 -5.67 -13.51 -11.41
C PRO A 355 -5.76 -15.04 -11.54
N ASN A 356 -6.40 -15.70 -10.57
CA ASN A 356 -6.65 -17.14 -10.57
C ASN A 356 -8.00 -17.53 -11.21
N SER A 357 -8.90 -16.59 -11.50
CA SER A 357 -10.18 -16.85 -12.18
C SER A 357 -10.04 -16.84 -13.71
N ILE A 358 -9.02 -16.14 -14.24
CA ILE A 358 -8.79 -16.03 -15.68
C ILE A 358 -8.30 -17.34 -16.32
N ASP A 359 -8.62 -17.53 -17.60
CA ASP A 359 -8.16 -18.67 -18.39
C ASP A 359 -6.61 -18.71 -18.44
N PRO A 360 -5.94 -19.80 -18.01
CA PRO A 360 -4.49 -19.90 -18.00
C PRO A 360 -3.83 -19.74 -19.37
N ALA A 361 -4.57 -19.95 -20.47
CA ALA A 361 -4.07 -19.74 -21.82
C ALA A 361 -3.81 -18.26 -22.11
N LEU A 362 -4.50 -17.33 -21.46
CA LEU A 362 -4.25 -15.88 -21.61
C LEU A 362 -2.91 -15.45 -21.03
N ARG A 363 -2.41 -16.14 -20.00
CA ARG A 363 -1.16 -15.86 -19.28
C ARG A 363 0.09 -16.45 -19.96
N ARG A 364 -0.06 -17.02 -21.15
CA ARG A 364 1.04 -17.65 -21.89
C ARG A 364 1.85 -16.60 -22.65
N PHE A 365 3.12 -16.93 -22.89
CA PHE A 365 4.04 -16.09 -23.66
C PHE A 365 3.44 -15.65 -25.01
N GLY A 366 3.54 -14.35 -25.31
CA GLY A 366 2.95 -13.76 -26.52
C GLY A 366 1.52 -13.25 -26.38
N ARG A 367 0.91 -13.37 -25.20
CA ARG A 367 -0.41 -12.82 -24.83
C ARG A 367 -0.23 -11.87 -23.65
N PHE A 368 -0.79 -12.16 -22.48
CA PHE A 368 -0.46 -11.49 -21.21
C PHE A 368 0.78 -12.15 -20.60
N ASP A 369 1.94 -11.82 -21.16
CA ASP A 369 3.23 -12.38 -20.74
C ASP A 369 3.90 -11.57 -19.63
N ARG A 370 3.34 -10.41 -19.29
CA ARG A 370 3.71 -9.58 -18.14
C ARG A 370 2.54 -9.44 -17.19
N GLU A 371 2.79 -9.67 -15.91
CA GLU A 371 1.82 -9.52 -14.84
C GLU A 371 2.37 -8.54 -13.80
N ILE A 372 1.57 -7.55 -13.42
CA ILE A 372 1.95 -6.49 -12.49
C ILE A 372 0.93 -6.43 -11.37
N ASP A 373 1.43 -6.54 -10.14
CA ASP A 373 0.64 -6.47 -8.91
C ASP A 373 0.45 -5.02 -8.46
N ILE A 374 -0.78 -4.52 -8.58
CA ILE A 374 -1.24 -3.23 -8.07
C ILE A 374 -1.88 -3.47 -6.69
N GLY A 375 -1.02 -3.76 -5.71
CA GLY A 375 -1.40 -4.03 -4.33
C GLY A 375 -1.92 -2.80 -3.58
N VAL A 376 -2.19 -2.98 -2.29
CA VAL A 376 -2.55 -1.89 -1.38
C VAL A 376 -1.33 -0.98 -1.18
N PRO A 377 -1.49 0.36 -1.22
CA PRO A 377 -0.38 1.29 -0.99
C PRO A 377 0.15 1.23 0.46
N ASP A 378 1.46 1.43 0.59
CA ASP A 378 2.13 1.64 1.87
C ASP A 378 1.84 3.03 2.45
N GLU A 379 2.31 3.35 3.65
CA GLU A 379 2.06 4.64 4.31
C GLU A 379 2.46 5.83 3.44
N VAL A 380 3.65 5.77 2.83
CA VAL A 380 4.15 6.80 1.91
C VAL A 380 3.24 6.92 0.68
N GLY A 381 2.81 5.78 0.12
CA GLY A 381 1.89 5.77 -1.00
C GLY A 381 0.50 6.30 -0.66
N ARG A 382 -0.01 6.04 0.54
CA ARG A 382 -1.29 6.60 1.01
C ARG A 382 -1.19 8.11 1.18
N LEU A 383 -0.08 8.62 1.71
CA LEU A 383 0.19 10.06 1.79
C LEU A 383 0.18 10.71 0.39
N GLU A 384 0.79 10.06 -0.61
CA GLU A 384 0.75 10.55 -2.00
C GLU A 384 -0.68 10.61 -2.55
N VAL A 385 -1.46 9.55 -2.34
CA VAL A 385 -2.86 9.50 -2.77
C VAL A 385 -3.70 10.58 -2.06
N LEU A 386 -3.52 10.77 -0.75
CA LEU A 386 -4.18 11.84 0.01
C LEU A 386 -3.82 13.20 -0.58
N ARG A 387 -2.54 13.49 -0.82
CA ARG A 387 -2.09 14.74 -1.45
C ARG A 387 -2.73 14.97 -2.81
N ILE A 388 -2.91 13.92 -3.62
CA ILE A 388 -3.56 14.01 -4.93
C ILE A 388 -5.04 14.36 -4.78
N HIS A 389 -5.76 13.71 -3.85
CA HIS A 389 -7.20 13.96 -3.67
C HIS A 389 -7.49 15.27 -2.93
N THR A 390 -6.57 15.76 -2.11
CA THR A 390 -6.71 17.05 -1.42
C THR A 390 -6.12 18.23 -2.19
N LYS A 391 -5.47 18.03 -3.35
CA LYS A 391 -4.78 19.11 -4.10
C LYS A 391 -5.68 20.26 -4.54
N ASN A 392 -6.97 19.98 -4.74
CA ASN A 392 -7.97 20.99 -5.08
C ASN A 392 -8.70 21.51 -3.83
N MET A 393 -8.60 20.80 -2.70
CA MET A 393 -9.28 21.16 -1.45
C MET A 393 -8.47 22.21 -0.70
N LYS A 394 -9.16 23.22 -0.17
CA LYS A 394 -8.54 24.14 0.79
C LYS A 394 -8.48 23.44 2.15
N LEU A 395 -7.29 23.04 2.57
CA LEU A 395 -7.06 22.45 3.89
C LEU A 395 -6.80 23.55 4.92
N ALA A 396 -7.26 23.35 6.14
CA ALA A 396 -6.88 24.18 7.28
C ALA A 396 -5.48 23.80 7.80
N GLU A 397 -4.85 24.70 8.57
CA GLU A 397 -3.46 24.55 9.04
C GLU A 397 -3.28 23.37 10.01
N ASP A 398 -4.36 22.90 10.64
CA ASP A 398 -4.37 21.79 11.60
C ASP A 398 -4.41 20.40 10.95
N VAL A 399 -4.56 20.32 9.62
CA VAL A 399 -4.66 19.05 8.90
C VAL A 399 -3.28 18.42 8.72
N ASP A 400 -3.09 17.26 9.36
CA ASP A 400 -1.90 16.43 9.19
C ASP A 400 -2.21 15.19 8.33
N LEU A 401 -1.90 15.28 7.04
CA LEU A 401 -2.07 14.17 6.10
C LEU A 401 -1.15 12.98 6.40
N GLU A 402 0.00 13.19 7.05
CA GLU A 402 0.91 12.11 7.42
C GLU A 402 0.31 11.26 8.54
N HIS A 403 -0.32 11.90 9.52
CA HIS A 403 -1.04 11.18 10.56
C HIS A 403 -2.23 10.39 9.99
N ILE A 404 -3.01 11.00 9.09
CA ILE A 404 -4.13 10.31 8.41
C ILE A 404 -3.61 9.11 7.58
N ALA A 405 -2.45 9.24 6.91
CA ALA A 405 -1.85 8.14 6.17
C ALA A 405 -1.46 6.94 7.07
N LYS A 406 -1.01 7.21 8.31
CA LYS A 406 -0.70 6.15 9.31
C LYS A 406 -1.96 5.40 9.73
N ASP A 407 -3.04 6.13 9.98
CA ASP A 407 -4.29 5.59 10.51
C ASP A 407 -5.14 4.88 9.43
N THR A 408 -4.86 5.11 8.15
CA THR A 408 -5.58 4.52 7.00
C THR A 408 -4.97 3.21 6.50
N HIS A 409 -4.51 2.36 7.40
CA HIS A 409 -3.94 1.06 7.03
C HIS A 409 -4.94 0.19 6.25
N GLY A 410 -4.47 -0.43 5.16
CA GLY A 410 -5.32 -1.28 4.32
C GLY A 410 -6.22 -0.52 3.33
N TYR A 411 -6.24 0.82 3.37
CA TYR A 411 -7.03 1.63 2.44
C TYR A 411 -6.41 1.57 1.05
N VAL A 412 -7.25 1.35 0.04
CA VAL A 412 -6.86 1.49 -1.38
C VAL A 412 -7.10 2.92 -1.86
N GLY A 413 -6.64 3.26 -3.06
CA GLY A 413 -6.80 4.61 -3.62
C GLY A 413 -8.25 5.11 -3.62
N ALA A 414 -9.20 4.24 -3.97
CA ALA A 414 -10.63 4.57 -3.93
C ALA A 414 -11.15 4.83 -2.51
N ASP A 415 -10.63 4.14 -1.49
CA ASP A 415 -11.04 4.38 -0.09
C ASP A 415 -10.53 5.73 0.40
N LEU A 416 -9.31 6.10 0.05
CA LEU A 416 -8.73 7.41 0.38
C LEU A 416 -9.44 8.55 -0.37
N ALA A 417 -9.82 8.32 -1.62
CA ALA A 417 -10.65 9.25 -2.38
C ALA A 417 -12.01 9.47 -1.70
N ALA A 418 -12.66 8.37 -1.28
CA ALA A 418 -13.92 8.42 -0.54
C ALA A 418 -13.75 9.12 0.82
N LEU A 419 -12.66 8.85 1.55
CA LEU A 419 -12.35 9.52 2.81
C LEU A 419 -12.23 11.04 2.64
N CYS A 420 -11.47 11.50 1.63
CA CYS A 420 -11.35 12.93 1.33
C CYS A 420 -12.70 13.53 0.92
N THR A 421 -13.51 12.78 0.16
CA THR A 421 -14.83 13.21 -0.28
C THR A 421 -15.79 13.36 0.91
N GLU A 422 -15.81 12.41 1.84
CA GLU A 422 -16.64 12.51 3.06
C GLU A 422 -16.18 13.64 3.96
N ALA A 423 -14.86 13.87 4.11
CA ALA A 423 -14.34 15.02 4.86
C ALA A 423 -14.78 16.36 4.22
N ALA A 424 -14.74 16.47 2.90
CA ALA A 424 -15.23 17.64 2.17
C ALA A 424 -16.76 17.81 2.30
N LEU A 425 -17.54 16.72 2.18
CA LEU A 425 -18.98 16.74 2.37
C LEU A 425 -19.36 17.16 3.79
N GLN A 426 -18.62 16.74 4.80
CA GLN A 426 -18.83 17.18 6.17
C GLN A 426 -18.64 18.69 6.31
N CYS A 427 -17.57 19.25 5.71
CA CYS A 427 -17.36 20.69 5.64
C CYS A 427 -18.51 21.43 4.95
N ILE A 428 -19.06 20.85 3.86
CA ILE A 428 -20.19 21.44 3.12
C ILE A 428 -21.46 21.41 3.98
N ARG A 429 -21.74 20.30 4.67
CA ARG A 429 -22.92 20.17 5.55
C ARG A 429 -22.95 21.24 6.63
N GLU A 430 -21.80 21.58 7.22
CA GLU A 430 -21.70 22.64 8.24
C GLU A 430 -21.98 24.04 7.69
N LYS A 431 -21.84 24.24 6.38
CA LYS A 431 -22.07 25.52 5.71
C LYS A 431 -23.36 25.56 4.90
N MET A 432 -24.16 24.49 4.91
CA MET A 432 -25.43 24.41 4.18
C MET A 432 -26.43 25.48 4.60
N ASP A 433 -26.44 25.91 5.86
CA ASP A 433 -27.36 26.96 6.34
C ASP A 433 -27.09 28.35 5.72
N ILE A 434 -25.91 28.53 5.09
CA ILE A 434 -25.46 29.79 4.49
C ILE A 434 -25.60 29.74 2.94
N ILE A 435 -25.66 28.54 2.36
CA ILE A 435 -25.74 28.34 0.92
C ILE A 435 -27.22 28.34 0.51
N ASP A 436 -27.60 29.27 -0.36
CA ASP A 436 -28.92 29.23 -0.98
C ASP A 436 -28.96 28.08 -2.02
N LEU A 437 -29.80 27.09 -1.77
CA LEU A 437 -29.96 25.91 -2.62
C LEU A 437 -30.84 26.19 -3.85
N GLU A 438 -31.51 27.33 -3.91
CA GLU A 438 -32.39 27.71 -5.02
C GLU A 438 -31.64 28.34 -6.20
N ASP A 439 -30.40 28.79 -5.99
CA ASP A 439 -29.54 29.34 -7.04
C ASP A 439 -28.81 28.24 -7.82
N GLU A 440 -28.83 28.33 -9.16
CA GLU A 440 -28.11 27.40 -10.05
C GLU A 440 -26.58 27.60 -10.03
N THR A 441 -26.08 28.64 -9.35
CA THR A 441 -24.66 29.01 -9.33
C THR A 441 -24.20 29.41 -7.92
N ILE A 442 -23.00 28.99 -7.54
CA ILE A 442 -22.43 29.29 -6.22
C ILE A 442 -21.37 30.39 -6.36
N ASP A 443 -21.46 31.41 -5.49
CA ASP A 443 -20.48 32.50 -5.43
C ASP A 443 -19.08 31.99 -5.06
N ALA A 444 -18.07 32.43 -5.82
CA ALA A 444 -16.67 32.14 -5.58
C ALA A 444 -16.16 32.58 -4.18
N GLU A 445 -16.73 33.62 -3.57
CA GLU A 445 -16.36 34.04 -2.22
C GLU A 445 -16.76 33.01 -1.15
N ILE A 446 -17.96 32.43 -1.26
CA ILE A 446 -18.43 31.38 -0.36
C ILE A 446 -17.51 30.16 -0.48
N LEU A 447 -17.16 29.76 -1.71
CA LEU A 447 -16.24 28.67 -1.99
C LEU A 447 -14.85 28.88 -1.37
N ASN A 448 -14.36 30.12 -1.37
CA ASN A 448 -13.08 30.47 -0.77
C ASN A 448 -13.08 30.49 0.76
N SER A 449 -14.25 30.68 1.39
CA SER A 449 -14.41 30.62 2.85
C SER A 449 -14.41 29.20 3.42
N MET A 450 -14.68 28.19 2.57
CA MET A 450 -14.70 26.79 2.99
C MET A 450 -13.27 26.24 3.14
N ALA A 451 -12.97 25.67 4.30
CA ALA A 451 -11.70 25.00 4.57
C ALA A 451 -11.96 23.67 5.32
N VAL A 452 -11.36 22.59 4.84
CA VAL A 452 -11.48 21.26 5.44
C VAL A 452 -10.49 21.17 6.61
N SER A 453 -11.01 20.95 7.82
CA SER A 453 -10.23 20.80 9.06
C SER A 453 -9.90 19.34 9.38
N ASN A 454 -9.03 19.12 10.37
CA ASN A 454 -8.67 17.77 10.81
C ASN A 454 -9.85 17.03 11.46
N ASP A 455 -10.77 17.76 12.09
CA ASP A 455 -11.96 17.15 12.69
C ASP A 455 -12.91 16.56 11.63
N HIS A 456 -13.02 17.17 10.44
CA HIS A 456 -13.75 16.56 9.33
C HIS A 456 -13.15 15.21 8.91
N PHE A 457 -11.81 15.10 8.89
CA PHE A 457 -11.14 13.84 8.59
C PHE A 457 -11.36 12.79 9.69
N LYS A 458 -11.35 13.18 10.97
CA LYS A 458 -11.70 12.26 12.08
C LYS A 458 -13.12 11.73 11.97
N THR A 459 -14.09 12.59 11.65
CA THR A 459 -15.47 12.17 11.42
C THR A 459 -15.56 11.22 10.23
N ALA A 460 -14.87 11.54 9.12
CA ALA A 460 -14.85 10.70 7.94
C ALA A 460 -14.25 9.31 8.23
N LEU A 461 -13.13 9.24 8.96
CA LEU A 461 -12.49 7.99 9.40
C LEU A 461 -13.43 7.10 10.24
N GLY A 462 -14.29 7.71 11.06
CA GLY A 462 -15.29 6.97 11.83
C GLY A 462 -16.39 6.30 11.00
N THR A 463 -16.55 6.71 9.73
CA THR A 463 -17.58 6.21 8.81
C THR A 463 -17.03 5.39 7.65
N SER A 464 -15.76 5.58 7.29
CA SER A 464 -15.12 4.89 6.17
C SER A 464 -14.63 3.50 6.57
N ASN A 465 -15.05 2.48 5.83
CA ASN A 465 -14.53 1.11 5.96
C ASN A 465 -13.65 0.75 4.75
N PRO A 466 -12.41 0.29 4.96
CA PRO A 466 -11.48 -0.07 3.87
C PRO A 466 -12.02 -1.20 3.01
N SER A 467 -12.00 -1.01 1.69
CA SER A 467 -12.56 -1.95 0.71
C SER A 467 -11.73 -3.24 0.60
N ALA A 468 -10.42 -3.18 0.82
CA ALA A 468 -9.55 -4.36 0.80
C ALA A 468 -9.87 -5.38 1.92
N LEU A 469 -10.49 -4.94 3.02
CA LEU A 469 -10.73 -5.76 4.21
C LEU A 469 -12.15 -6.36 4.26
N ARG A 470 -13.04 -6.06 3.29
CA ARG A 470 -14.49 -6.39 3.35
C ARG A 470 -14.86 -7.87 3.14
N GLU A 471 -14.07 -8.68 2.44
CA GLU A 471 -14.46 -10.08 2.11
C GLU A 471 -14.02 -11.16 3.13
N THR A 472 -13.15 -10.81 4.08
CA THR A 472 -12.73 -11.61 5.26
C THR A 472 -11.90 -10.65 6.10
N VAL A 473 -12.25 -10.42 7.35
CA VAL A 473 -11.78 -9.28 8.14
C VAL A 473 -10.25 -9.37 8.35
N VAL A 474 -9.50 -8.69 7.48
CA VAL A 474 -8.07 -8.43 7.64
C VAL A 474 -8.03 -7.20 8.54
N GLU A 475 -7.52 -7.33 9.75
CA GLU A 475 -7.37 -6.22 10.70
C GLU A 475 -5.89 -5.89 10.84
N VAL A 476 -5.54 -4.63 11.08
CA VAL A 476 -4.28 -4.33 11.77
C VAL A 476 -4.60 -4.35 13.26
N PRO A 477 -4.03 -5.29 14.03
CA PRO A 477 -4.33 -5.39 15.44
C PRO A 477 -3.80 -4.16 16.18
N ASN A 478 -4.60 -3.58 17.05
CA ASN A 478 -4.21 -2.45 17.91
C ASN A 478 -3.60 -2.90 19.24
N VAL A 479 -3.21 -4.17 19.36
CA VAL A 479 -2.67 -4.77 20.57
C VAL A 479 -1.15 -4.62 20.54
N SER A 480 -0.58 -4.05 21.58
CA SER A 480 0.88 -3.89 21.74
C SER A 480 1.46 -4.91 22.71
N TRP A 481 2.78 -5.02 22.79
CA TRP A 481 3.44 -5.85 23.81
C TRP A 481 3.10 -5.44 25.25
N ASP A 482 2.73 -4.17 25.47
CA ASP A 482 2.31 -3.64 26.76
C ASP A 482 0.92 -4.11 27.19
N ASP A 483 0.08 -4.54 26.23
CA ASP A 483 -1.24 -5.12 26.50
C ASP A 483 -1.14 -6.59 26.97
N ILE A 484 0.05 -7.18 26.93
CA ILE A 484 0.30 -8.58 27.30
C ILE A 484 1.20 -8.63 28.53
N GLY A 485 0.64 -9.02 29.68
CA GLY A 485 1.42 -9.23 30.90
C GLY A 485 2.19 -10.55 30.88
N GLY A 486 3.47 -10.51 31.21
CA GLY A 486 4.36 -11.67 31.32
C GLY A 486 4.87 -12.22 29.99
N LEU A 487 5.24 -13.50 29.99
CA LEU A 487 5.66 -14.27 28.80
C LEU A 487 6.88 -13.71 28.05
N GLU A 488 7.79 -13.01 28.73
CA GLU A 488 8.97 -12.34 28.13
C GLU A 488 9.81 -13.25 27.24
N ASN A 489 9.99 -14.52 27.64
CA ASN A 489 10.73 -15.49 26.82
C ASN A 489 10.01 -15.80 25.50
N VAL A 490 8.69 -15.94 25.53
CA VAL A 490 7.87 -16.21 24.35
C VAL A 490 7.82 -14.97 23.44
N LYS A 491 7.72 -13.76 24.01
CA LYS A 491 7.76 -12.51 23.24
C LYS A 491 9.06 -12.40 22.44
N ARG A 492 10.20 -12.63 23.09
CA ARG A 492 11.52 -12.64 22.45
C ARG A 492 11.63 -13.72 21.38
N GLU A 493 11.21 -14.95 21.66
CA GLU A 493 11.23 -16.05 20.68
C GLU A 493 10.39 -15.71 19.43
N LEU A 494 9.26 -15.03 19.59
CA LEU A 494 8.43 -14.55 18.47
C LEU A 494 9.09 -13.43 17.67
N GLN A 495 9.74 -12.47 18.32
CA GLN A 495 10.52 -11.43 17.64
C GLN A 495 11.63 -12.08 16.80
N GLU A 496 12.38 -13.03 17.37
CA GLU A 496 13.44 -13.75 16.66
C GLU A 496 12.91 -14.55 15.46
N THR A 497 11.72 -15.13 15.58
CA THR A 497 11.12 -15.99 14.57
C THR A 497 10.42 -15.22 13.44
N VAL A 498 9.80 -14.09 13.75
CA VAL A 498 8.96 -13.32 12.80
C VAL A 498 9.65 -12.05 12.32
N GLN A 499 10.22 -11.27 13.24
CA GLN A 499 10.78 -9.95 12.95
C GLN A 499 12.14 -10.05 12.26
N TYR A 500 13.04 -10.91 12.74
CA TYR A 500 14.39 -11.01 12.17
C TYR A 500 14.43 -11.45 10.69
N PRO A 501 13.61 -12.42 10.22
CA PRO A 501 13.57 -12.75 8.79
C PRO A 501 13.13 -11.59 7.89
N VAL A 502 12.31 -10.68 8.42
CA VAL A 502 11.76 -9.54 7.68
C VAL A 502 12.74 -8.36 7.68
N GLU A 503 13.34 -8.07 8.84
CA GLU A 503 14.28 -6.93 9.00
C GLU A 503 15.71 -7.23 8.55
N HIS A 504 16.12 -8.50 8.59
CA HIS A 504 17.50 -8.93 8.30
C HIS A 504 17.59 -10.13 7.32
N PRO A 505 16.94 -10.09 6.15
CA PRO A 505 16.97 -11.18 5.18
C PRO A 505 18.41 -11.53 4.72
N GLU A 506 19.30 -10.54 4.65
CA GLU A 506 20.70 -10.71 4.25
C GLU A 506 21.48 -11.63 5.17
N LYS A 507 21.14 -11.67 6.47
CA LYS A 507 21.78 -12.55 7.44
C LYS A 507 21.37 -14.00 7.20
N PHE A 508 20.08 -14.25 6.95
CA PHE A 508 19.56 -15.59 6.66
C PHE A 508 20.17 -16.16 5.36
N GLU A 509 20.27 -15.34 4.31
CA GLU A 509 20.95 -15.71 3.07
C GLU A 509 22.43 -16.04 3.30
N LYS A 510 23.15 -15.19 4.06
CA LYS A 510 24.57 -15.41 4.38
C LYS A 510 24.82 -16.74 5.08
N PHE A 511 23.92 -17.15 5.96
CA PHE A 511 24.03 -18.42 6.69
C PHE A 511 23.33 -19.59 5.98
N GLY A 512 22.75 -19.37 4.80
CA GLY A 512 22.03 -20.40 4.03
C GLY A 512 20.82 -20.98 4.76
N MET A 513 20.30 -20.28 5.77
CA MET A 513 19.17 -20.73 6.58
C MET A 513 17.87 -20.19 5.99
N SER A 514 16.92 -21.08 5.74
CA SER A 514 15.55 -20.65 5.38
C SER A 514 14.78 -20.29 6.65
N PRO A 515 14.06 -19.17 6.69
CA PRO A 515 13.23 -18.82 7.84
C PRO A 515 12.09 -19.83 8.01
N SER A 516 11.69 -20.06 9.27
CA SER A 516 10.53 -20.89 9.58
C SER A 516 9.27 -20.27 9.01
N LYS A 517 8.41 -21.09 8.39
CA LYS A 517 7.19 -20.61 7.74
C LYS A 517 6.02 -20.41 8.70
N GLY A 518 6.07 -21.05 9.87
CA GLY A 518 5.01 -20.86 10.85
C GLY A 518 5.28 -21.44 12.23
N VAL A 519 4.45 -20.99 13.17
CA VAL A 519 4.51 -21.32 14.60
C VAL A 519 3.18 -21.93 15.01
N LEU A 520 3.22 -22.96 15.86
CA LEU A 520 2.05 -23.47 16.57
C LEU A 520 2.12 -23.09 18.06
N PHE A 521 1.21 -22.24 18.47
CA PHE A 521 0.89 -21.95 19.87
C PHE A 521 0.05 -23.06 20.47
N TYR A 522 0.51 -23.60 21.60
CA TYR A 522 -0.28 -24.55 22.38
C TYR A 522 -0.20 -24.24 23.87
N GLY A 523 -1.29 -24.55 24.58
CA GLY A 523 -1.38 -24.34 26.02
C GLY A 523 -2.83 -24.20 26.48
N PRO A 524 -3.06 -23.99 27.79
CA PRO A 524 -4.40 -23.84 28.33
C PRO A 524 -5.18 -22.68 27.69
N PRO A 525 -6.53 -22.76 27.67
CA PRO A 525 -7.37 -21.67 27.21
C PRO A 525 -7.17 -20.42 28.07
N GLY A 526 -7.41 -19.24 27.49
CA GLY A 526 -7.36 -17.97 28.24
C GLY A 526 -5.97 -17.46 28.62
N CYS A 527 -4.88 -18.01 28.07
CA CYS A 527 -3.50 -17.59 28.38
C CYS A 527 -2.89 -16.61 27.36
N GLY A 528 -3.72 -15.97 26.52
CA GLY A 528 -3.26 -14.90 25.62
C GLY A 528 -2.67 -15.33 24.28
N LYS A 529 -2.92 -16.56 23.80
CA LYS A 529 -2.45 -17.04 22.47
C LYS A 529 -2.87 -16.12 21.32
N THR A 530 -4.15 -15.74 21.29
CA THR A 530 -4.70 -14.82 20.29
C THR A 530 -4.15 -13.40 20.46
N LEU A 531 -3.96 -12.93 21.70
CA LEU A 531 -3.38 -11.62 21.96
C LEU A 531 -1.91 -11.54 21.52
N LEU A 532 -1.12 -12.59 21.76
CA LEU A 532 0.27 -12.69 21.30
C LEU A 532 0.37 -12.63 19.77
N ALA A 533 -0.51 -13.35 19.06
CA ALA A 533 -0.55 -13.33 17.61
C ALA A 533 -0.91 -11.93 17.07
N LYS A 534 -1.83 -11.23 17.75
CA LYS A 534 -2.17 -9.84 17.43
C LYS A 534 -1.01 -8.88 17.73
N ALA A 535 -0.32 -9.02 18.85
CA ALA A 535 0.79 -8.14 19.22
C ALA A 535 1.99 -8.26 18.26
N ILE A 536 2.37 -9.48 17.86
CA ILE A 536 3.48 -9.65 16.90
C ILE A 536 3.13 -9.08 15.52
N ALA A 537 1.87 -9.22 15.08
CA ALA A 537 1.43 -8.63 13.82
C ALA A 537 1.46 -7.09 13.86
N ASN A 538 1.07 -6.48 14.99
CA ASN A 538 1.17 -5.04 15.18
C ASN A 538 2.62 -4.56 15.22
N GLU A 539 3.50 -5.28 15.93
CA GLU A 539 4.93 -4.94 16.02
C GLU A 539 5.60 -4.95 14.64
N CYS A 540 5.27 -5.95 13.81
CA CYS A 540 5.77 -6.05 12.45
C CYS A 540 5.04 -5.14 11.44
N GLN A 541 4.06 -4.33 11.89
CA GLN A 541 3.17 -3.54 11.03
C GLN A 541 2.59 -4.37 9.88
N ALA A 542 2.22 -5.62 10.19
CA ALA A 542 1.73 -6.60 9.24
C ALA A 542 0.21 -6.73 9.36
N ASN A 543 -0.43 -7.01 8.23
CA ASN A 543 -1.85 -7.32 8.18
C ASN A 543 -2.14 -8.61 8.97
N PHE A 544 -3.24 -8.66 9.73
CA PHE A 544 -3.61 -9.83 10.53
C PHE A 544 -4.91 -10.44 10.00
N ILE A 545 -4.84 -11.70 9.58
CA ILE A 545 -6.01 -12.48 9.16
C ILE A 545 -6.28 -13.53 10.22
N SER A 546 -7.37 -13.38 10.96
CA SER A 546 -7.82 -14.38 11.92
C SER A 546 -8.83 -15.30 11.27
N VAL A 547 -8.55 -16.59 11.26
CA VAL A 547 -9.47 -17.65 10.80
C VAL A 547 -9.78 -18.53 11.99
N LYS A 548 -11.05 -18.62 12.38
CA LYS A 548 -11.46 -19.54 13.46
C LYS A 548 -11.78 -20.89 12.84
N GLY A 549 -11.35 -21.98 13.47
CA GLY A 549 -11.58 -23.32 12.94
C GLY A 549 -13.05 -23.65 12.60
N PRO A 550 -14.06 -23.25 13.39
CA PRO A 550 -15.48 -23.41 13.01
C PRO A 550 -15.88 -22.68 11.72
N GLU A 551 -15.27 -21.52 11.41
CA GLU A 551 -15.57 -20.77 10.17
C GLU A 551 -15.21 -21.59 8.93
N LEU A 552 -14.15 -22.39 8.99
CA LEU A 552 -13.76 -23.30 7.91
C LEU A 552 -14.73 -24.48 7.72
N LEU A 553 -15.55 -24.80 8.73
CA LEU A 553 -16.54 -25.88 8.70
C LEU A 553 -17.94 -25.39 8.31
N THR A 554 -18.35 -24.18 8.74
CA THR A 554 -19.73 -23.69 8.60
C THR A 554 -20.10 -23.13 7.23
N MET A 555 -19.12 -22.89 6.34
CA MET A 555 -19.36 -22.27 5.02
C MET A 555 -19.95 -23.22 3.95
N TRP A 556 -20.86 -24.11 4.36
CA TRP A 556 -21.67 -25.04 3.56
C TRP A 556 -20.95 -26.21 2.84
N PHE A 557 -21.63 -27.35 2.83
CA PHE A 557 -21.20 -28.64 2.29
C PHE A 557 -20.78 -28.53 0.81
N GLY A 558 -19.47 -28.60 0.54
CA GLY A 558 -18.93 -28.87 -0.81
C GLY A 558 -17.80 -27.96 -1.28
N GLU A 559 -17.65 -26.74 -0.75
CA GLU A 559 -16.70 -25.73 -1.25
C GLU A 559 -15.59 -25.32 -0.27
N SER A 560 -15.50 -25.95 0.91
CA SER A 560 -14.55 -25.59 1.97
C SER A 560 -13.07 -25.57 1.52
N GLU A 561 -12.69 -26.38 0.54
CA GLU A 561 -11.32 -26.37 -0.05
C GLU A 561 -11.03 -25.10 -0.86
N ALA A 562 -12.00 -24.61 -1.63
CA ALA A 562 -11.82 -23.40 -2.44
C ALA A 562 -11.61 -22.18 -1.55
N ASN A 563 -12.31 -22.13 -0.42
CA ASN A 563 -12.21 -21.05 0.56
C ASN A 563 -10.85 -21.04 1.26
N VAL A 564 -10.27 -22.21 1.57
CA VAL A 564 -8.89 -22.27 2.08
C VAL A 564 -7.93 -21.64 1.07
N ARG A 565 -8.06 -21.96 -0.23
CA ARG A 565 -7.22 -21.31 -1.26
C ARG A 565 -7.42 -19.80 -1.27
N GLU A 566 -8.66 -19.34 -1.20
CA GLU A 566 -8.98 -17.91 -1.21
C GLU A 566 -8.40 -17.16 0.00
N ILE A 567 -8.42 -17.77 1.19
CA ILE A 567 -7.79 -17.22 2.40
C ILE A 567 -6.28 -17.05 2.19
N PHE A 568 -5.60 -18.07 1.65
CA PHE A 568 -4.17 -18.01 1.38
C PHE A 568 -3.84 -17.06 0.21
N ASP A 569 -4.67 -17.00 -0.84
CA ASP A 569 -4.57 -16.01 -1.93
C ASP A 569 -4.65 -14.59 -1.36
N LYS A 570 -5.59 -14.35 -0.45
CA LYS A 570 -5.79 -13.05 0.19
C LYS A 570 -4.64 -12.67 1.12
N ALA A 571 -4.16 -13.61 1.93
CA ALA A 571 -2.97 -13.40 2.76
C ALA A 571 -1.76 -13.03 1.89
N ARG A 572 -1.63 -13.65 0.71
CA ARG A 572 -0.57 -13.34 -0.26
C ARG A 572 -0.73 -11.98 -0.95
N GLN A 573 -1.96 -11.51 -1.17
CA GLN A 573 -2.24 -10.17 -1.70
C GLN A 573 -2.06 -9.08 -0.64
N SER A 574 -2.23 -9.45 0.64
CA SER A 574 -2.12 -8.56 1.79
C SER A 574 -0.74 -8.62 2.45
N ALA A 575 0.28 -9.18 1.79
CA ALA A 575 1.61 -9.29 2.36
C ALA A 575 2.27 -7.89 2.54
N PRO A 576 2.96 -7.61 3.66
CA PRO A 576 3.28 -8.50 4.78
C PRO A 576 2.06 -8.83 5.65
N CYS A 577 1.85 -10.13 5.93
CA CYS A 577 0.64 -10.62 6.60
C CYS A 577 0.94 -11.76 7.57
N VAL A 578 0.32 -11.71 8.74
CA VAL A 578 0.22 -12.83 9.69
C VAL A 578 -1.12 -13.53 9.50
N LEU A 579 -1.10 -14.80 9.10
CA LEU A 579 -2.26 -15.66 8.96
C LEU A 579 -2.42 -16.50 10.22
N PHE A 580 -3.40 -16.14 11.06
CA PHE A 580 -3.65 -16.76 12.35
C PHE A 580 -4.84 -17.73 12.28
N PHE A 581 -4.57 -19.01 12.55
CA PHE A 581 -5.60 -20.04 12.69
C PHE A 581 -5.88 -20.29 14.17
N ASP A 582 -7.02 -19.84 14.68
CA ASP A 582 -7.47 -20.11 16.05
C ASP A 582 -8.30 -21.41 16.10
N GLU A 583 -8.25 -22.08 17.25
CA GLU A 583 -8.95 -23.37 17.48
C GLU A 583 -8.68 -24.40 16.37
N LEU A 584 -7.41 -24.53 15.98
CA LEU A 584 -6.99 -25.42 14.89
C LEU A 584 -7.33 -26.89 15.17
N ASP A 585 -7.51 -27.25 16.44
CA ASP A 585 -8.01 -28.56 16.90
C ASP A 585 -9.45 -28.88 16.49
N SER A 586 -10.24 -27.90 16.05
CA SER A 586 -11.59 -28.15 15.52
C SER A 586 -11.61 -28.71 14.09
N ILE A 587 -10.54 -28.49 13.31
CA ILE A 587 -10.44 -28.90 11.90
C ILE A 587 -9.30 -29.86 11.59
N ALA A 588 -8.24 -29.85 12.40
CA ALA A 588 -7.03 -30.62 12.13
C ALA A 588 -6.82 -31.77 13.12
N THR A 589 -7.90 -32.48 13.43
CA THR A 589 -7.85 -33.67 14.28
C THR A 589 -7.16 -34.85 13.57
N GLN A 590 -6.50 -35.73 14.33
CA GLN A 590 -5.89 -36.94 13.79
C GLN A 590 -6.88 -37.78 12.96
N ARG A 591 -6.43 -38.16 11.76
CA ARG A 591 -7.19 -38.95 10.78
C ARG A 591 -7.63 -40.29 11.41
N GLY A 592 -8.92 -40.61 11.31
CA GLY A 592 -9.45 -41.91 11.73
C GLY A 592 -9.83 -42.05 13.20
N SER A 593 -9.91 -40.94 13.96
CA SER A 593 -10.33 -40.95 15.38
C SER A 593 -11.81 -41.27 15.57
N SER A 594 -12.65 -41.04 14.56
CA SER A 594 -14.07 -41.40 14.54
C SER A 594 -14.27 -42.72 13.80
N VAL A 595 -14.65 -43.75 14.56
CA VAL A 595 -15.03 -45.06 14.01
C VAL A 595 -16.29 -44.87 13.13
N GLY A 596 -16.11 -44.78 11.81
CA GLY A 596 -17.21 -44.88 10.85
C GLY A 596 -17.22 -43.90 9.68
N ASP A 597 -16.40 -42.84 9.65
CA ASP A 597 -16.47 -41.82 8.60
C ASP A 597 -15.17 -41.75 7.79
N ALA A 598 -15.13 -42.47 6.67
CA ALA A 598 -14.03 -42.42 5.73
C ALA A 598 -14.10 -41.13 4.91
N GLY A 599 -13.22 -40.16 5.20
CA GLY A 599 -13.02 -38.98 4.35
C GLY A 599 -14.01 -37.84 4.58
N GLY A 600 -14.16 -37.41 5.83
CA GLY A 600 -15.00 -36.26 6.19
C GLY A 600 -14.55 -34.95 5.55
N ALA A 601 -15.41 -33.93 5.56
CA ALA A 601 -15.07 -32.59 5.06
C ALA A 601 -13.82 -31.98 5.75
N ALA A 602 -13.57 -32.33 7.02
CA ALA A 602 -12.39 -31.91 7.77
C ALA A 602 -11.07 -32.43 7.15
N ASP A 603 -11.03 -33.69 6.70
CA ASP A 603 -9.83 -34.27 6.07
C ASP A 603 -9.46 -33.56 4.76
N ARG A 604 -10.49 -33.16 3.99
CA ARG A 604 -10.36 -32.40 2.74
C ARG A 604 -9.81 -31.00 2.98
N VAL A 605 -10.37 -30.28 3.96
CA VAL A 605 -9.88 -28.97 4.39
C VAL A 605 -8.43 -29.04 4.88
N LEU A 606 -8.10 -30.06 5.68
CA LEU A 606 -6.73 -30.27 6.18
C LEU A 606 -5.75 -30.52 5.04
N ASN A 607 -6.07 -31.39 4.07
CA ASN A 607 -5.20 -31.65 2.93
C ASN A 607 -4.99 -30.38 2.08
N GLN A 608 -6.03 -29.56 1.92
CA GLN A 608 -5.89 -28.29 1.20
C GLN A 608 -5.01 -27.30 1.97
N LEU A 609 -5.17 -27.20 3.30
CA LEU A 609 -4.32 -26.36 4.15
C LEU A 609 -2.85 -26.78 4.05
N LEU A 610 -2.56 -28.09 4.08
CA LEU A 610 -1.19 -28.60 3.86
C LEU A 610 -0.65 -28.24 2.48
N THR A 611 -1.48 -28.34 1.44
CA THR A 611 -1.11 -28.00 0.06
C THR A 611 -0.76 -26.52 -0.08
N GLU A 612 -1.54 -25.63 0.54
CA GLU A 612 -1.26 -24.19 0.51
C GLU A 612 0.01 -23.86 1.31
N MET A 613 0.19 -24.45 2.50
CA MET A 613 1.40 -24.25 3.31
C MET A 613 2.69 -24.70 2.59
N ASP A 614 2.65 -25.84 1.91
CA ASP A 614 3.79 -26.35 1.13
C ASP A 614 4.01 -25.51 -0.14
N GLY A 615 2.93 -25.08 -0.79
CA GLY A 615 2.91 -24.24 -2.00
C GLY A 615 3.32 -22.79 -1.78
N MET A 616 3.49 -22.35 -0.53
CA MET A 616 4.00 -21.02 -0.21
C MET A 616 5.49 -20.89 -0.56
N ASN A 617 5.76 -20.15 -1.62
CA ASN A 617 7.12 -19.73 -1.98
C ASN A 617 7.73 -18.88 -0.86
N ALA A 618 8.96 -19.20 -0.45
CA ALA A 618 9.71 -18.52 0.62
C ALA A 618 9.94 -17.01 0.42
N LYS A 619 9.65 -16.47 -0.78
CA LYS A 619 9.84 -15.06 -1.12
C LYS A 619 8.67 -14.16 -0.74
N LYS A 620 7.49 -14.70 -0.41
CA LYS A 620 6.33 -13.89 0.02
C LYS A 620 6.29 -13.84 1.55
N THR A 621 6.24 -12.65 2.13
CA THR A 621 6.26 -12.35 3.58
C THR A 621 4.92 -12.65 4.26
N VAL A 622 4.42 -13.88 4.11
CA VAL A 622 3.23 -14.36 4.83
C VAL A 622 3.68 -15.35 5.89
N PHE A 623 3.40 -15.03 7.15
CA PHE A 623 3.77 -15.85 8.31
C PHE A 623 2.54 -16.55 8.89
N ILE A 624 2.62 -17.85 9.15
CA ILE A 624 1.47 -18.62 9.65
C ILE A 624 1.59 -18.86 11.15
N ILE A 625 0.54 -18.56 11.90
CA ILE A 625 0.44 -18.89 13.33
C ILE A 625 -0.78 -19.76 13.54
N GLY A 626 -0.59 -20.99 14.02
CA GLY A 626 -1.68 -21.82 14.52
C GLY A 626 -1.82 -21.68 16.03
N ALA A 627 -3.02 -21.71 16.57
CA ALA A 627 -3.28 -21.84 18.00
C ALA A 627 -4.18 -23.04 18.29
N THR A 628 -3.83 -23.80 19.32
CA THR A 628 -4.64 -24.93 19.79
C THR A 628 -4.67 -25.01 21.31
N ASN A 629 -5.82 -25.41 21.86
CA ASN A 629 -5.94 -25.80 23.26
C ASN A 629 -5.69 -27.30 23.45
N ARG A 630 -5.65 -28.09 22.38
CA ARG A 630 -5.56 -29.55 22.44
C ARG A 630 -4.51 -30.07 21.46
N PRO A 631 -3.22 -29.93 21.80
CA PRO A 631 -2.16 -30.36 20.90
C PRO A 631 -2.06 -31.89 20.77
N ASP A 632 -2.69 -32.65 21.68
CA ASP A 632 -2.77 -34.11 21.68
C ASP A 632 -3.50 -34.69 20.47
N ILE A 633 -4.47 -33.95 19.92
CA ILE A 633 -5.32 -34.40 18.81
C ILE A 633 -4.91 -33.83 17.45
N ILE A 634 -3.89 -32.97 17.39
CA ILE A 634 -3.44 -32.35 16.13
C ILE A 634 -2.80 -33.40 15.20
N ASP A 635 -3.12 -33.33 13.90
CA ASP A 635 -2.48 -34.15 12.88
C ASP A 635 -0.96 -33.86 12.82
N PRO A 636 -0.08 -34.85 13.08
CA PRO A 636 1.37 -34.67 13.05
C PRO A 636 1.93 -34.17 11.72
N ALA A 637 1.18 -34.27 10.62
CA ALA A 637 1.56 -33.72 9.33
C ALA A 637 1.73 -32.20 9.38
N LEU A 638 0.98 -31.48 10.22
CA LEU A 638 1.13 -30.02 10.37
C LEU A 638 2.44 -29.62 11.05
N LEU A 639 2.98 -30.49 11.90
CA LEU A 639 4.17 -30.24 12.72
C LEU A 639 5.49 -30.55 11.99
N ARG A 640 5.42 -30.93 10.71
CA ARG A 640 6.62 -31.28 9.93
C ARG A 640 7.43 -30.03 9.56
N PRO A 641 8.76 -30.14 9.44
CA PRO A 641 9.63 -29.05 8.98
C PRO A 641 9.10 -28.38 7.70
N GLY A 642 9.09 -27.04 7.68
CA GLY A 642 8.56 -26.26 6.56
C GLY A 642 7.06 -25.93 6.63
N ARG A 643 6.36 -26.34 7.70
CA ARG A 643 4.95 -26.01 7.98
C ARG A 643 4.83 -25.23 9.30
N LEU A 644 4.22 -25.82 10.35
CA LEU A 644 4.23 -25.30 11.72
C LEU A 644 5.34 -25.97 12.52
N ASP A 645 6.59 -25.68 12.15
CA ASP A 645 7.76 -26.37 12.67
C ASP A 645 8.25 -25.83 14.01
N GLN A 646 7.87 -24.60 14.37
CA GLN A 646 8.10 -24.05 15.71
C GLN A 646 6.90 -24.28 16.62
N LEU A 647 7.09 -25.02 17.72
CA LEU A 647 6.05 -25.28 18.71
C LEU A 647 6.35 -24.48 19.97
N ILE A 648 5.53 -23.46 20.25
CA ILE A 648 5.71 -22.58 21.40
C ILE A 648 4.64 -22.89 22.45
N TYR A 649 5.10 -23.26 23.64
CA TYR A 649 4.24 -23.53 24.79
C TYR A 649 3.91 -22.22 25.51
N ILE A 650 2.61 -21.95 25.69
CA ILE A 650 2.12 -20.79 26.44
C ILE A 650 1.57 -21.29 27.78
N PRO A 651 2.33 -21.16 28.89
CA PRO A 651 1.92 -21.65 30.20
C PRO A 651 0.87 -20.74 30.86
N LEU A 652 0.32 -21.21 31.98
CA LEU A 652 -0.39 -20.34 32.92
C LEU A 652 0.57 -19.29 33.52
N PRO A 653 0.06 -18.09 33.85
CA PRO A 653 0.90 -17.02 34.38
C PRO A 653 1.41 -17.32 35.79
N ASP A 654 2.70 -17.07 36.00
CA ASP A 654 3.34 -17.07 37.32
C ASP A 654 2.97 -15.80 38.12
N ASP A 655 3.47 -15.68 39.35
CA ASP A 655 3.12 -14.56 40.24
C ASP A 655 3.44 -13.18 39.64
N GLN A 656 4.62 -13.06 39.01
CA GLN A 656 5.02 -11.83 38.33
C GLN A 656 4.18 -11.55 37.09
N SER A 657 3.90 -12.58 36.27
CA SER A 657 3.03 -12.43 35.09
C SER A 657 1.62 -12.03 35.50
N ARG A 658 1.05 -12.59 36.57
CA ARG A 658 -0.28 -12.22 37.07
C ARG A 658 -0.33 -10.75 37.48
N LEU A 659 0.68 -10.26 38.20
CA LEU A 659 0.79 -8.84 38.53
C LEU A 659 0.82 -7.95 37.28
N GLN A 660 1.61 -8.34 36.27
CA GLN A 660 1.67 -7.60 35.00
C GLN A 660 0.34 -7.67 34.24
N ILE A 661 -0.38 -8.79 34.25
CA ILE A 661 -1.70 -8.94 33.63
C ILE A 661 -2.71 -7.99 34.31
N PHE A 662 -2.73 -7.93 35.64
CA PHE A 662 -3.57 -6.96 36.36
C PHE A 662 -3.27 -5.51 35.94
N LYS A 663 -1.99 -5.14 35.84
CA LYS A 663 -1.58 -3.81 35.36
C LYS A 663 -2.02 -3.54 33.92
N ALA A 664 -1.84 -4.50 33.02
CA ALA A 664 -2.23 -4.37 31.62
C ALA A 664 -3.76 -4.20 31.47
N CYS A 665 -4.55 -5.04 32.15
CA CYS A 665 -6.02 -4.97 32.12
C CYS A 665 -6.58 -3.67 32.70
N LEU A 666 -5.92 -3.10 33.73
CA LEU A 666 -6.39 -1.90 34.42
C LEU A 666 -5.74 -0.61 33.92
N ARG A 667 -4.84 -0.68 32.93
CA ARG A 667 -4.10 0.48 32.39
C ARG A 667 -4.99 1.64 31.94
N LYS A 668 -6.17 1.33 31.40
CA LYS A 668 -7.14 2.31 30.90
C LYS A 668 -8.26 2.64 31.90
N SER A 669 -8.19 2.10 33.11
CA SER A 669 -9.24 2.23 34.13
C SER A 669 -8.75 3.06 35.32
N PRO A 670 -9.58 3.95 35.89
CA PRO A 670 -9.23 4.68 37.11
C PRO A 670 -9.29 3.72 38.31
N VAL A 671 -8.13 3.42 38.90
CA VAL A 671 -8.01 2.52 40.05
C VAL A 671 -7.57 3.32 41.28
N ALA A 672 -8.25 3.12 42.40
CA ALA A 672 -7.94 3.80 43.64
C ALA A 672 -6.57 3.36 44.20
N LYS A 673 -5.85 4.28 44.84
CA LYS A 673 -4.48 4.06 45.34
C LYS A 673 -4.38 3.00 46.45
N ASP A 674 -5.49 2.68 47.09
CA ASP A 674 -5.60 1.66 48.15
C ASP A 674 -5.69 0.23 47.61
N VAL A 675 -5.82 0.04 46.29
CA VAL A 675 -5.87 -1.28 45.65
C VAL A 675 -4.46 -1.88 45.52
N ASP A 676 -4.19 -2.95 46.27
CA ASP A 676 -2.93 -3.69 46.16
C ASP A 676 -3.00 -4.83 45.11
N LEU A 677 -2.48 -4.54 43.91
CA LEU A 677 -2.38 -5.53 42.83
C LEU A 677 -1.43 -6.69 43.16
N ASN A 678 -0.45 -6.51 44.05
CA ASN A 678 0.47 -7.58 44.44
C ASN A 678 -0.24 -8.61 45.30
N ALA A 679 -1.13 -8.16 46.19
CA ALA A 679 -1.98 -9.06 46.97
C ALA A 679 -2.89 -9.88 46.03
N LEU A 680 -3.57 -9.23 45.08
CA LEU A 680 -4.43 -9.91 44.11
C LEU A 680 -3.68 -10.96 43.28
N ALA A 681 -2.45 -10.65 42.85
CA ALA A 681 -1.61 -11.60 42.12
C ALA A 681 -1.27 -12.86 42.96
N LYS A 682 -1.03 -12.72 44.26
CA LYS A 682 -0.74 -13.85 45.15
C LYS A 682 -1.97 -14.75 45.39
N TYR A 683 -3.16 -14.16 45.53
CA TYR A 683 -4.39 -14.91 45.78
C TYR A 683 -5.00 -15.57 44.53
N THR A 684 -4.52 -15.24 43.34
CA THR A 684 -5.02 -15.77 42.05
C THR A 684 -4.15 -16.90 41.49
N GLN A 685 -3.55 -17.72 42.35
CA GLN A 685 -2.72 -18.84 41.89
C GLN A 685 -3.52 -19.84 41.03
N GLY A 686 -2.99 -20.16 39.85
CA GLY A 686 -3.62 -21.10 38.89
C GLY A 686 -4.69 -20.47 37.99
N PHE A 687 -4.91 -19.15 38.09
CA PHE A 687 -5.82 -18.42 37.21
C PHE A 687 -5.15 -18.17 35.85
N SER A 688 -5.93 -18.27 34.78
CA SER A 688 -5.52 -17.84 33.44
C SER A 688 -5.61 -16.32 33.29
N GLY A 689 -5.04 -15.77 32.22
CA GLY A 689 -5.19 -14.35 31.90
C GLY A 689 -6.66 -13.94 31.69
N ALA A 690 -7.47 -14.83 31.11
CA ALA A 690 -8.91 -14.63 30.96
C ALA A 690 -9.63 -14.60 32.31
N ASP A 691 -9.27 -15.47 33.26
CA ASP A 691 -9.87 -15.48 34.60
C ASP A 691 -9.55 -14.16 35.35
N ILE A 692 -8.32 -13.67 35.24
CA ILE A 692 -7.91 -12.38 35.82
C ILE A 692 -8.66 -11.22 35.15
N THR A 693 -8.82 -11.27 33.83
CA THR A 693 -9.60 -10.27 33.08
C THR A 693 -11.06 -10.25 33.53
N GLU A 694 -11.66 -11.42 33.80
CA GLU A 694 -13.02 -11.53 34.34
C GLU A 694 -13.14 -10.86 35.72
N ILE A 695 -12.15 -11.03 36.60
CA ILE A 695 -12.10 -10.34 37.91
C ILE A 695 -12.07 -8.83 37.72
N CYS A 696 -11.20 -8.31 36.86
CA CYS A 696 -11.09 -6.87 36.57
C CYS A 696 -12.41 -6.32 35.98
N GLN A 697 -13.01 -7.02 35.01
CA GLN A 697 -14.28 -6.60 34.40
C GLN A 697 -15.43 -6.57 35.42
N ARG A 698 -15.48 -7.53 36.34
CA ARG A 698 -16.48 -7.53 37.42
C ARG A 698 -16.27 -6.37 38.38
N ALA A 699 -15.03 -6.07 38.77
CA ALA A 699 -14.72 -4.94 39.62
C ALA A 699 -15.14 -3.62 38.97
N CYS A 700 -14.87 -3.45 37.66
CA CYS A 700 -15.36 -2.31 36.89
C CYS A 700 -16.90 -2.24 36.87
N LYS A 701 -17.59 -3.37 36.67
CA LYS A 701 -19.07 -3.40 36.68
C LYS A 701 -19.66 -2.97 38.01
N TYR A 702 -19.05 -3.34 39.13
CA TYR A 702 -19.46 -2.87 40.45
C TYR A 702 -19.24 -1.37 40.61
N ALA A 703 -18.09 -0.85 40.18
CA ALA A 703 -17.81 0.59 40.24
C ALA A 703 -18.78 1.41 39.37
N ILE A 704 -19.05 0.96 38.14
CA ILE A 704 -20.02 1.61 37.24
C ILE A 704 -21.41 1.61 37.86
N ARG A 705 -21.82 0.50 38.48
CA ARG A 705 -23.11 0.40 39.16
C ARG A 705 -23.21 1.38 40.34
N GLU A 706 -22.18 1.46 41.18
CA GLU A 706 -22.13 2.43 42.30
C GLU A 706 -22.24 3.86 41.76
N ASN A 707 -21.56 4.18 40.66
CA ASN A 707 -21.56 5.54 40.10
C ASN A 707 -22.92 5.92 39.50
N ILE A 708 -23.53 5.04 38.70
CA ILE A 708 -24.87 5.27 38.14
C ILE A 708 -25.92 5.41 39.25
N GLU A 709 -25.83 4.59 40.31
CA GLU A 709 -26.74 4.70 41.46
C GLU A 709 -26.59 6.07 42.16
N LYS A 710 -25.37 6.60 42.30
CA LYS A 710 -25.13 7.96 42.83
C LYS A 710 -25.66 9.07 41.92
N ASP A 711 -25.48 8.95 40.61
CA ASP A 711 -25.98 9.95 39.65
C ASP A 711 -27.52 10.02 39.70
N ILE A 712 -28.18 8.86 39.78
CA ILE A 712 -29.65 8.78 39.94
C ILE A 712 -30.09 9.41 41.26
N GLU A 713 -29.36 9.19 42.36
CA GLU A 713 -29.66 9.83 43.65
C GLU A 713 -29.45 11.36 43.61
N ARG A 714 -28.39 11.83 42.95
CA ARG A 714 -28.13 13.26 42.73
C ARG A 714 -29.25 13.91 41.92
N GLU A 715 -29.68 13.27 40.83
CA GLU A 715 -30.82 13.75 40.04
C GLU A 715 -32.13 13.80 40.83
N ARG A 716 -32.38 12.80 41.69
CA ARG A 716 -33.55 12.81 42.58
C ARG A 716 -33.49 13.95 43.60
N ARG A 717 -32.35 14.16 44.28
CA ARG A 717 -32.17 15.28 45.22
C ARG A 717 -32.34 16.63 44.53
N ARG A 718 -31.83 16.77 43.30
CA ARG A 718 -31.96 17.99 42.48
C ARG A 718 -33.42 18.27 42.09
N LYS A 719 -34.24 17.23 41.91
CA LYS A 719 -35.70 17.36 41.67
C LYS A 719 -36.48 17.70 42.93
N ASP A 720 -36.08 17.17 44.08
CA ASP A 720 -36.80 17.35 45.35
C ASP A 720 -36.46 18.68 46.05
N SER A 721 -35.37 19.38 45.69
CA SER A 721 -34.98 20.68 46.27
C SER A 721 -34.30 21.60 45.25
N PRO A 722 -35.06 22.38 44.47
CA PRO A 722 -34.53 23.23 43.39
C PRO A 722 -33.81 24.51 43.85
N GLU A 723 -33.90 24.90 45.13
CA GLU A 723 -33.26 26.10 45.69
C GLU A 723 -31.88 25.85 46.34
N ALA A 724 -31.45 24.59 46.43
CA ALA A 724 -30.08 24.25 46.83
C ALA A 724 -29.22 24.10 45.57
N MET A 725 -28.77 25.22 45.00
CA MET A 725 -27.75 25.19 43.96
C MET A 725 -26.46 25.84 44.47
N GLU A 726 -25.35 25.25 44.01
CA GLU A 726 -23.97 25.74 44.05
C GLU A 726 -23.22 25.53 45.37
N GLU A 727 -22.97 24.27 45.73
CA GLU A 727 -21.60 23.92 46.11
C GLU A 727 -20.93 23.32 44.88
N ASP A 728 -19.70 23.78 44.58
CA ASP A 728 -18.79 23.23 43.58
C ASP A 728 -18.52 21.74 43.91
N GLU A 729 -19.47 20.85 43.61
CA GLU A 729 -19.24 19.42 43.66
C GLU A 729 -18.38 19.07 42.44
N VAL A 730 -17.06 19.17 42.65
CA VAL A 730 -16.04 18.61 41.76
C VAL A 730 -16.52 17.22 41.35
N ASP A 731 -16.61 16.99 40.05
CA ASP A 731 -16.93 15.69 39.48
C ASP A 731 -15.77 14.74 39.82
N GLU A 732 -15.80 14.16 41.02
CA GLU A 732 -14.79 13.23 41.50
C GLU A 732 -14.77 12.04 40.54
N ILE A 733 -13.63 11.85 39.87
CA ILE A 733 -13.43 10.73 38.97
C ILE A 733 -13.80 9.44 39.72
N ALA A 734 -14.80 8.71 39.23
CA ALA A 734 -15.23 7.48 39.86
C ALA A 734 -14.13 6.42 39.76
N GLU A 735 -13.47 6.11 40.88
CA GLU A 735 -12.37 5.15 40.94
C GLU A 735 -12.86 3.74 41.34
N ILE A 736 -12.16 2.72 40.83
CA ILE A 736 -12.36 1.33 41.24
C ILE A 736 -11.65 1.09 42.57
N LYS A 737 -12.42 0.83 43.62
CA LYS A 737 -11.97 0.61 45.00
C LYS A 737 -11.63 -0.86 45.31
N ALA A 738 -10.89 -1.09 46.40
CA ALA A 738 -10.54 -2.43 46.89
C ALA A 738 -11.78 -3.31 47.15
N ALA A 739 -12.86 -2.74 47.70
CA ALA A 739 -14.12 -3.45 47.97
C ALA A 739 -14.73 -4.09 46.70
N HIS A 740 -14.56 -3.47 45.53
CA HIS A 740 -15.05 -4.03 44.27
C HIS A 740 -14.28 -5.28 43.85
N PHE A 741 -12.98 -5.32 44.13
CA PHE A 741 -12.15 -6.51 43.88
C PHE A 741 -12.46 -7.61 44.88
N GLU A 742 -12.69 -7.28 46.16
CA GLU A 742 -13.11 -8.25 47.18
C GLU A 742 -14.44 -8.93 46.81
N GLU A 743 -15.42 -8.15 46.36
CA GLU A 743 -16.71 -8.69 45.90
C GLU A 743 -16.55 -9.54 44.62
N SER A 744 -15.72 -9.09 43.69
CA SER A 744 -15.41 -9.84 42.46
C SER A 744 -14.74 -11.18 42.75
N MET A 745 -13.88 -11.22 43.76
CA MET A 745 -13.11 -12.41 44.15
C MET A 745 -14.00 -13.51 44.72
N LYS A 746 -15.15 -13.18 45.33
CA LYS A 746 -16.13 -14.18 45.84
C LYS A 746 -16.67 -15.09 44.74
N TYR A 747 -16.75 -14.58 43.51
CA TYR A 747 -17.28 -15.30 42.36
C TYR A 747 -16.19 -15.74 41.38
N ALA A 748 -14.92 -15.51 41.71
CA ALA A 748 -13.79 -15.86 40.87
C ALA A 748 -13.72 -17.39 40.69
N ARG A 749 -13.66 -17.83 39.42
CA ARG A 749 -13.57 -19.26 39.07
C ARG A 749 -12.27 -19.51 38.33
N ARG A 750 -11.62 -20.61 38.67
CA ARG A 750 -10.45 -21.09 37.95
C ARG A 750 -10.93 -21.92 36.76
N SER A 751 -10.64 -21.48 35.54
CA SER A 751 -11.08 -22.18 34.32
C SER A 751 -10.25 -23.43 34.01
N VAL A 752 -8.99 -23.47 34.46
CA VAL A 752 -8.05 -24.58 34.19
C VAL A 752 -7.86 -25.45 35.43
N SER A 753 -8.06 -26.76 35.29
CA SER A 753 -7.87 -27.72 36.39
C SER A 753 -6.39 -28.13 36.53
N ASP A 754 -5.95 -28.51 37.73
CA ASP A 754 -4.58 -29.00 37.94
C ASP A 754 -4.28 -30.29 37.15
N ALA A 755 -5.31 -31.08 36.85
CA ALA A 755 -5.19 -32.26 36.01
C ALA A 755 -4.85 -31.88 34.56
N ASP A 756 -5.45 -30.82 34.03
CA ASP A 756 -5.17 -30.37 32.66
C ASP A 756 -3.79 -29.70 32.56
N ILE A 757 -3.35 -28.98 33.59
CA ILE A 757 -1.98 -28.43 33.67
C ILE A 757 -0.94 -29.54 33.52
N ARG A 758 -1.13 -30.66 34.22
CA ARG A 758 -0.22 -31.81 34.13
C ARG A 758 -0.20 -32.43 32.73
N LYS A 759 -1.33 -32.46 32.03
CA LYS A 759 -1.38 -32.94 30.63
C LYS A 759 -0.52 -32.07 29.71
N TYR A 760 -0.65 -30.75 29.81
CA TYR A 760 0.15 -29.82 29.00
C TYR A 760 1.65 -29.92 29.32
N GLN A 761 2.01 -30.05 30.60
CA GLN A 761 3.41 -30.20 31.01
C GLN A 761 4.02 -31.52 30.53
N ALA A 762 3.29 -32.63 30.66
CA ALA A 762 3.72 -33.93 30.16
C ALA A 762 3.90 -33.91 28.64
N PHE A 763 2.97 -33.28 27.91
CA PHE A 763 3.07 -33.10 26.46
C PHE A 763 4.28 -32.25 26.06
N ALA A 764 4.49 -31.10 26.72
CA ALA A 764 5.64 -30.22 26.48
C ALA A 764 6.99 -30.94 26.76
N GLN A 765 7.07 -31.73 27.84
CA GLN A 765 8.25 -32.55 28.14
C GLN A 765 8.51 -33.61 27.08
N THR A 766 7.46 -34.28 26.60
CA THR A 766 7.58 -35.33 25.58
C THR A 766 8.07 -34.74 24.25
N LEU A 767 7.59 -33.56 23.88
CA LEU A 767 8.06 -32.82 22.70
C LEU A 767 9.52 -32.34 22.83
N GLN A 768 9.91 -31.85 24.00
CA GLN A 768 11.30 -31.48 24.27
C GLN A 768 12.23 -32.70 24.22
N GLN A 769 11.81 -33.84 24.75
CA GLN A 769 12.56 -35.10 24.68
C GLN A 769 12.66 -35.65 23.25
N ALA A 770 11.58 -35.56 22.45
CA ALA A 770 11.61 -35.94 21.04
C ALA A 770 12.54 -35.05 20.19
N ARG A 771 12.81 -33.81 20.63
CA ARG A 771 13.81 -32.91 20.04
C ARG A 771 15.21 -33.05 20.65
N GLY A 772 15.36 -33.82 21.72
CA GLY A 772 16.57 -33.94 22.53
C GLY A 772 17.62 -34.87 21.95
N PHE A 773 18.27 -34.48 20.85
CA PHE A 773 19.58 -35.01 20.44
C PHE A 773 20.74 -34.04 20.79
N GLY A 774 20.43 -32.92 21.45
CA GLY A 774 21.34 -31.77 21.57
C GLY A 774 22.05 -31.58 22.92
N THR A 775 21.73 -32.32 23.99
CA THR A 775 22.38 -32.12 25.30
C THR A 775 23.63 -32.99 25.53
N GLU A 776 23.88 -34.00 24.69
CA GLU A 776 25.08 -34.86 24.77
C GLU A 776 26.06 -34.70 23.61
N PHE A 777 25.76 -33.83 22.63
CA PHE A 777 26.69 -33.57 21.54
C PHE A 777 27.68 -32.47 21.91
N ARG A 778 28.90 -32.85 22.24
CA ARG A 778 30.06 -31.95 22.27
C ARG A 778 30.97 -32.33 21.11
N PHE A 779 31.46 -31.35 20.36
CA PHE A 779 32.60 -31.58 19.48
C PHE A 779 33.79 -31.99 20.35
N ALA A 780 34.53 -33.02 19.94
CA ALA A 780 35.75 -33.42 20.64
C ALA A 780 36.71 -32.21 20.66
N ASP A 781 37.05 -31.73 21.86
CA ASP A 781 37.98 -30.61 22.04
C ASP A 781 39.31 -30.90 21.35
N GLN A 782 39.74 -30.01 20.45
CA GLN A 782 41.09 -29.99 19.91
C GLN A 782 42.10 -29.65 21.03
N PRO A 783 43.31 -30.22 21.00
CA PRO A 783 44.20 -30.25 22.15
C PRO A 783 44.87 -28.90 22.39
N ALA A 784 44.76 -28.39 23.62
CA ALA A 784 45.61 -27.32 24.11
C ALA A 784 47.06 -27.80 24.19
N ALA A 785 47.99 -26.99 23.67
CA ALA A 785 49.40 -27.24 23.67
C ALA A 785 50.01 -27.30 25.09
N ALA A 786 50.97 -28.23 25.23
CA ALA A 786 52.05 -28.33 26.23
C ALA A 786 51.70 -28.75 27.68
N ALA A 787 52.00 -30.01 28.04
CA ALA A 787 53.20 -30.40 28.82
C ALA A 787 53.09 -31.81 29.43
N GLY A 788 54.04 -32.70 29.12
CA GLY A 788 54.52 -33.76 30.02
C GLY A 788 53.90 -35.18 29.87
N PRO A 789 54.70 -36.27 29.86
CA PRO A 789 54.30 -37.57 29.31
C PRO A 789 53.94 -38.63 30.36
N ALA A 790 53.03 -39.56 30.04
CA ALA A 790 53.06 -40.95 30.51
C ALA A 790 51.97 -41.83 29.86
N GLY A 791 52.40 -42.87 29.14
CA GLY A 791 51.83 -44.23 29.26
C GLY A 791 50.77 -44.70 28.26
N ALA A 792 51.22 -45.52 27.29
CA ALA A 792 50.65 -46.82 26.83
C ALA A 792 49.18 -46.88 26.35
N ALA A 793 48.77 -47.69 25.37
CA ALA A 793 49.39 -48.59 24.40
C ALA A 793 48.30 -48.83 23.33
N ASP A 794 48.72 -49.07 22.09
CA ASP A 794 47.88 -49.30 20.92
C ASP A 794 47.68 -50.81 20.71
N PRO A 795 46.43 -51.31 20.70
CA PRO A 795 46.14 -52.64 20.19
C PRO A 795 44.99 -52.54 19.18
N PHE A 796 45.27 -52.36 17.89
CA PHE A 796 44.63 -53.10 16.79
C PHE A 796 45.18 -52.59 15.45
N ALA A 797 46.37 -53.08 15.11
CA ALA A 797 46.87 -53.14 13.74
C ALA A 797 46.81 -54.61 13.26
N SER A 798 46.55 -54.79 11.95
CA SER A 798 46.38 -56.03 11.14
C SER A 798 44.95 -56.63 11.14
N ALA A 799 44.36 -57.10 10.03
CA ALA A 799 44.81 -57.47 8.67
C ALA A 799 43.66 -57.22 7.66
N VAL A 800 43.87 -56.68 6.46
CA VAL A 800 44.13 -57.34 5.15
C VAL A 800 43.24 -58.55 4.83
N ASP A 801 42.34 -58.40 3.84
CA ASP A 801 42.24 -59.36 2.72
C ASP A 801 41.57 -58.71 1.49
N ASP A 802 42.14 -59.06 0.33
CA ASP A 802 41.81 -58.66 -1.04
C ASP A 802 40.47 -59.25 -1.52
N ASP A 803 39.81 -58.58 -2.46
CA ASP A 803 39.30 -59.24 -3.67
C ASP A 803 38.89 -58.20 -4.74
N ASP A 804 39.67 -58.18 -5.82
CA ASP A 804 39.30 -57.70 -7.16
C ASP A 804 38.29 -58.68 -7.79
N LEU A 805 37.16 -58.20 -8.33
CA LEU A 805 36.59 -58.77 -9.58
C LEU A 805 35.53 -57.87 -10.23
N TYR A 806 35.76 -57.57 -11.51
CA TYR A 806 34.85 -57.00 -12.52
C TYR A 806 33.33 -57.09 -12.26
N SER A 807 32.64 -55.93 -12.31
CA SER A 807 31.39 -55.63 -13.06
C SER A 807 30.96 -54.19 -12.83
#